data_AF-A0A3R7I9Y1-F1
#
_entry.id   AF-A0A3R7I9Y1-F1
#
_cell.length_a   1.000
_cell.length_b   1.000
_cell.length_c   1.000
_cell.angle_alpha   90.00
_cell.angle_beta   90.00
_cell.angle_gamma   90.00
#
_symmetry.space_group_name_H-M   'P 1'
#
loop_
_entity.id
_entity.type
_entity.pdbx_description
1 polymer ?
#
loop_
_entity_poly.entity_id
_entity_poly.type
_entity_poly.pdbx_seq_one_letter_code
_entity_poly.pdbx_strand_id
1 'polypeptide(L)'
;MDSFILTLSCPDRPGIVHAVTAFLVARNLNILDSSQFGDPTSKRFFMRMHFAASASPTEATAEHPALTVDELRTGFEPTAKSLAMDFSIHPASQKPRVLIMVSKIGHCLNDLLFRQSTGQLAIDVPLIISNHPDFAPLAATYNVPFVHLPVTADTKQQQETRVLELVREHNIDLIVLARYMQVLSPMLCEAMSGRIINIHHSFLPSFKGAKPYHQAYDRGVKIIGATAHFVTSDLDEGPIIEQNVVRVNHALSPKELTHAGSNVESNVLATAVKFSAPHRRVSLYANGKPATEEDLFGYNKGRFLVNEGYELAKRYSPFDIRELCRTVSALPRVAGSPITKIHKKEGGYNKALLMTAENGTKLLAKIPCRNIVPRWYGTASEVAVLKFAVKSHSTTPVSDVLAWSADDSNPVRSEYIVLEPSLGQQLTNVWDNLAEHDRVKLIRNFASLESKLAKNKFPGYGALYLRNALPPALKQPDRTIDVDETYCLGPMYHGSWPGGFAADPDDYAKYSGPWRTLAELGRDLVHQGICQVQNYKTSYAGRGPHYGTPEEHLQVLDTVLQVMPILTQAVPIRNHAEPVLSHPDFHPGNIFVSTDDPTVIVGVIDWQFTCILPRFTQVRWPLFLAPPEGYQPGTPNPELPPSYNTDDTEKSEEQKVHEEALRAKCYEAALLKSHLESYLALTEPDVAIRRLFTSCPFTYRDGILPVRDCLLKLWQHWAHLQVSQECPYRFTAEEVAAHETQMAEYEGWLKLREHTHQLLRSNDGGWVPSGVDFGKIQARHDKLYRRFVEAKMEHMSEEDAKRQWFFRDRG
;
A
#
# COMPACT_ATOMS: atom_id res chain seq x y z
N MET A 1 21.17 -12.63 -32.75
CA MET A 1 21.57 -11.57 -31.80
C MET A 1 20.31 -11.07 -31.13
N ASP A 2 20.32 -11.00 -29.81
CA ASP A 2 19.20 -10.43 -29.07
C ASP A 2 19.14 -8.92 -29.35
N SER A 3 17.99 -8.47 -29.83
CA SER A 3 17.72 -7.06 -30.11
C SER A 3 16.51 -6.61 -29.30
N PHE A 4 16.45 -5.32 -28.99
CA PHE A 4 15.50 -4.73 -28.06
C PHE A 4 14.89 -3.47 -28.64
N ILE A 5 13.67 -3.16 -28.22
CA ILE A 5 12.96 -1.95 -28.59
C ILE A 5 12.74 -1.13 -27.32
N LEU A 6 13.26 0.10 -27.32
CA LEU A 6 12.95 1.16 -26.36
C LEU A 6 11.84 2.04 -26.97
N THR A 7 10.76 2.27 -26.23
CA THR A 7 9.79 3.33 -26.50
C THR A 7 9.76 4.28 -25.32
N LEU A 8 9.68 5.59 -25.57
CA LEU A 8 9.61 6.59 -24.51
C LEU A 8 8.74 7.79 -24.89
N SER A 9 8.25 8.49 -23.87
CA SER A 9 7.65 9.81 -23.98
C SER A 9 8.03 10.70 -22.79
N CYS A 10 8.28 12.00 -23.00
CA CYS A 10 8.66 12.94 -21.94
C CYS A 10 8.30 14.39 -22.34
N PRO A 11 8.44 15.39 -21.44
CA PRO A 11 8.45 16.79 -21.86
C PRO A 11 9.59 17.06 -22.84
N ASP A 12 9.31 17.80 -23.91
CA ASP A 12 10.31 18.09 -24.95
C ASP A 12 11.35 19.11 -24.46
N ARG A 13 12.64 18.79 -24.61
CA ARG A 13 13.78 19.63 -24.22
C ARG A 13 15.08 19.19 -24.91
N PRO A 14 16.06 20.09 -25.10
CA PRO A 14 17.39 19.72 -25.57
C PRO A 14 18.03 18.62 -24.70
N GLY A 15 18.78 17.71 -25.34
CA GLY A 15 19.55 16.68 -24.65
C GLY A 15 18.88 15.30 -24.54
N ILE A 16 17.59 15.16 -24.88
CA ILE A 16 16.88 13.87 -24.81
C ILE A 16 17.56 12.80 -25.67
N VAL A 17 17.72 13.07 -26.96
CA VAL A 17 18.33 12.15 -27.92
C VAL A 17 19.76 11.79 -27.49
N HIS A 18 20.55 12.78 -27.07
CA HIS A 18 21.92 12.56 -26.61
C HIS A 18 21.97 11.64 -25.39
N ALA A 19 21.08 11.84 -24.41
CA ALA A 19 21.07 11.00 -23.21
C ALA A 19 20.67 9.55 -23.51
N VAL A 20 19.74 9.35 -24.45
CA VAL A 20 19.33 8.01 -24.91
C VAL A 20 20.46 7.32 -25.66
N THR A 21 21.09 8.01 -26.63
CA THR A 21 22.16 7.40 -27.42
C THR A 21 23.44 7.20 -26.61
N ALA A 22 23.77 8.12 -25.70
CA ALA A 22 24.91 7.97 -24.78
C ALA A 22 24.74 6.75 -23.87
N PHE A 23 23.53 6.49 -23.37
CA PHE A 23 23.23 5.30 -22.59
C PHE A 23 23.52 4.00 -23.36
N LEU A 24 23.12 3.95 -24.64
CA LEU A 24 23.33 2.79 -25.50
C LEU A 24 24.81 2.59 -25.86
N VAL A 25 25.49 3.66 -26.26
CA VAL A 25 26.92 3.61 -26.62
C VAL A 25 27.77 3.19 -25.43
N ALA A 26 27.47 3.67 -24.22
CA ALA A 26 28.18 3.29 -22.99
C ALA A 26 28.10 1.77 -22.67
N ARG A 27 27.19 1.05 -23.33
CA ARG A 27 26.98 -0.41 -23.16
C ARG A 27 27.34 -1.19 -24.42
N ASN A 28 28.07 -0.56 -25.35
CA ASN A 28 28.44 -1.16 -26.64
C ASN A 28 27.21 -1.69 -27.42
N LEU A 29 26.09 -0.97 -27.33
CA LEU A 29 24.86 -1.28 -28.07
C LEU A 29 24.83 -0.46 -29.35
N ASN A 30 24.54 -1.14 -30.45
CA ASN A 30 24.35 -0.51 -31.75
C ASN A 30 22.87 -0.23 -32.00
N ILE A 31 22.57 0.96 -32.52
CA ILE A 31 21.21 1.34 -32.93
C ILE A 31 20.94 0.74 -34.32
N LEU A 32 19.88 -0.05 -34.42
CA LEU A 32 19.44 -0.67 -35.68
C LEU A 32 18.40 0.20 -36.39
N ASP A 33 17.51 0.83 -35.63
CA ASP A 33 16.44 1.70 -36.13
C ASP A 33 16.10 2.75 -35.05
N SER A 34 15.78 3.97 -35.47
CA SER A 34 15.47 5.08 -34.55
C SER A 34 14.44 6.00 -35.16
N SER A 35 13.42 6.36 -34.37
CA SER A 35 12.36 7.29 -34.76
C SER A 35 12.05 8.19 -33.58
N GLN A 36 11.80 9.47 -33.86
CA GLN A 36 11.46 10.45 -32.83
C GLN A 36 10.46 11.47 -33.36
N PHE A 37 9.67 12.02 -32.44
CA PHE A 37 8.68 13.04 -32.73
C PHE A 37 8.58 13.99 -31.54
N GLY A 38 8.80 15.28 -31.78
CA GLY A 38 8.47 16.34 -30.84
C GLY A 38 7.13 16.97 -31.24
N ASP A 39 6.14 16.94 -30.36
CA ASP A 39 4.88 17.63 -30.55
C ASP A 39 4.98 19.06 -29.99
N PRO A 40 5.03 20.08 -30.86
CA PRO A 40 5.12 21.47 -30.42
C PRO A 40 3.84 21.96 -29.71
N THR A 41 2.71 21.26 -29.87
CA THR A 41 1.43 21.63 -29.25
C THR A 41 1.37 21.16 -27.80
N SER A 42 1.55 19.85 -27.57
CA SER A 42 1.57 19.29 -26.21
C SER A 42 2.90 19.50 -25.48
N LYS A 43 3.94 20.00 -26.17
CA LYS A 43 5.32 20.14 -25.67
C LYS A 43 5.88 18.82 -25.14
N ARG A 44 5.51 17.71 -25.79
CA ARG A 44 6.00 16.36 -25.47
C ARG A 44 6.88 15.82 -26.58
N PHE A 45 7.87 15.04 -26.19
CA PHE A 45 8.76 14.30 -27.06
C PHE A 45 8.46 12.82 -26.95
N PHE A 46 8.51 12.11 -28.07
CA PHE A 46 8.30 10.68 -28.19
C PHE A 46 9.47 10.09 -28.97
N MET A 47 9.94 8.90 -28.58
CA MET A 47 11.00 8.21 -29.31
C MET A 47 10.82 6.71 -29.24
N ARG A 48 11.15 6.04 -30.35
CA ARG A 48 11.29 4.60 -30.46
C ARG A 48 12.69 4.30 -30.97
N MET A 49 13.39 3.37 -30.32
CA MET A 49 14.73 2.96 -30.69
C MET A 49 14.85 1.44 -30.66
N HIS A 50 15.20 0.84 -31.79
CA HIS A 50 15.56 -0.57 -31.90
C HIS A 50 17.08 -0.67 -31.86
N PHE A 51 17.62 -1.46 -30.97
CA PHE A 51 19.06 -1.61 -30.79
C PHE A 51 19.43 -3.07 -30.47
N ALA A 52 20.69 -3.42 -30.65
CA ALA A 52 21.23 -4.75 -30.37
C ALA A 52 22.68 -4.64 -29.86
N ALA A 53 23.18 -5.70 -29.24
CA ALA A 53 24.61 -5.78 -28.92
C ALA A 53 25.46 -5.66 -30.19
N SER A 54 26.50 -4.83 -30.14
CA SER A 54 27.47 -4.73 -31.23
C SER A 54 28.35 -5.98 -31.25
N ALA A 55 28.25 -6.81 -32.29
CA ALA A 55 29.20 -7.90 -32.50
C ALA A 55 30.47 -7.35 -33.15
N SER A 56 31.58 -7.31 -32.42
CA SER A 56 32.89 -7.20 -33.05
C SER A 56 33.22 -8.54 -33.74
N PRO A 57 33.59 -8.56 -35.03
CA PRO A 57 33.97 -9.78 -35.73
C PRO A 57 35.24 -10.46 -35.17
N THR A 58 35.93 -9.85 -34.20
CA THR A 58 37.24 -10.31 -33.71
C THR A 58 37.23 -10.93 -32.30
N GLU A 59 36.08 -10.95 -31.61
CA GLU A 59 36.00 -11.43 -30.21
C GLU A 59 34.98 -12.57 -30.00
N ALA A 60 34.75 -13.41 -31.01
CA ALA A 60 33.83 -14.55 -30.93
C ALA A 60 34.31 -15.72 -30.01
N THR A 61 35.26 -15.48 -29.09
CA THR A 61 35.84 -16.49 -28.20
C THR A 61 35.66 -16.22 -26.70
N ALA A 62 35.04 -15.10 -26.32
CA ALA A 62 34.69 -14.84 -24.92
C ALA A 62 33.19 -15.06 -24.69
N GLU A 63 32.85 -15.94 -23.74
CA GLU A 63 31.50 -16.09 -23.17
C GLU A 63 31.11 -14.77 -22.47
N HIS A 64 30.65 -13.79 -23.23
CA HIS A 64 30.01 -12.60 -22.66
C HIS A 64 28.62 -13.01 -22.14
N PRO A 65 28.27 -12.72 -20.87
CA PRO A 65 26.94 -13.00 -20.36
C PRO A 65 25.90 -12.27 -21.22
N ALA A 66 24.82 -12.97 -21.57
CA ALA A 66 23.75 -12.44 -22.40
C ALA A 66 23.12 -11.22 -21.72
N LEU A 67 23.14 -10.08 -22.40
CA LEU A 67 22.57 -8.83 -21.88
C LEU A 67 21.06 -8.98 -21.68
N THR A 68 20.58 -8.85 -20.45
CA THR A 68 19.15 -9.06 -20.15
C THR A 68 18.34 -7.78 -20.31
N VAL A 69 17.04 -7.92 -20.60
CA VAL A 69 16.12 -6.77 -20.68
C VAL A 69 16.04 -6.00 -19.36
N ASP A 70 16.22 -6.67 -18.23
CA ASP A 70 16.12 -6.06 -16.90
C ASP A 70 17.36 -5.24 -16.55
N GLU A 71 18.55 -5.65 -16.99
CA GLU A 71 19.78 -4.84 -16.90
C GLU A 71 19.66 -3.56 -17.74
N LEU A 72 19.10 -3.66 -18.94
CA LEU A 72 18.85 -2.50 -19.81
C LEU A 72 17.86 -1.52 -19.17
N ARG A 73 16.74 -2.02 -18.62
CA ARG A 73 15.75 -1.19 -17.92
C ARG A 73 16.37 -0.51 -16.71
N THR A 74 17.02 -1.28 -15.84
CA THR A 74 17.65 -0.77 -14.62
C THR A 74 18.72 0.27 -14.92
N GLY A 75 19.53 0.03 -15.96
CA GLY A 75 20.57 0.96 -16.37
C GLY A 75 20.03 2.25 -16.96
N PHE A 76 18.87 2.22 -17.62
CA PHE A 76 18.27 3.39 -18.29
C PHE A 76 17.49 4.30 -17.32
N GLU A 77 17.07 3.75 -16.17
CA GLU A 77 16.30 4.44 -15.15
C GLU A 77 16.84 5.82 -14.72
N PRO A 78 18.16 6.02 -14.50
CA PRO A 78 18.70 7.34 -14.14
C PRO A 78 18.50 8.37 -15.26
N THR A 79 18.69 7.97 -16.51
CA THR A 79 18.44 8.80 -17.69
C THR A 79 16.97 9.16 -17.78
N ALA A 80 16.08 8.16 -17.66
CA ALA A 80 14.64 8.36 -17.69
C ALA A 80 14.17 9.34 -16.60
N LYS A 81 14.67 9.19 -15.36
CA LYS A 81 14.33 10.09 -14.23
C LYS A 81 14.81 11.52 -14.47
N SER A 82 16.06 11.72 -14.90
CA SER A 82 16.62 13.06 -15.14
C SER A 82 15.83 13.85 -16.18
N LEU A 83 15.23 13.13 -17.14
CA LEU A 83 14.51 13.69 -18.27
C LEU A 83 12.98 13.53 -18.17
N ALA A 84 12.46 13.02 -17.04
CA ALA A 84 11.04 12.78 -16.80
C ALA A 84 10.40 11.94 -17.93
N MET A 85 11.04 10.83 -18.28
CA MET A 85 10.59 9.91 -19.32
C MET A 85 9.70 8.80 -18.76
N ASP A 86 8.56 8.62 -19.40
CA ASP A 86 7.79 7.37 -19.38
C ASP A 86 8.40 6.46 -20.45
N PHE A 87 9.01 5.32 -20.09
CA PHE A 87 9.67 4.44 -21.07
C PHE A 87 9.34 2.95 -20.90
N SER A 88 9.59 2.17 -21.95
CA SER A 88 9.56 0.71 -21.92
C SER A 88 10.67 0.13 -22.80
N ILE A 89 11.34 -0.92 -22.32
CA ILE A 89 12.31 -1.71 -23.11
C ILE A 89 11.81 -3.15 -23.16
N HIS A 90 11.78 -3.77 -24.33
CA HIS A 90 11.36 -5.17 -24.50
C HIS A 90 12.20 -5.90 -25.55
N PRO A 91 12.33 -7.24 -25.47
CA PRO A 91 12.96 -8.02 -26.53
C PRO A 91 12.16 -7.91 -27.83
N ALA A 92 12.85 -7.70 -28.95
CA ALA A 92 12.22 -7.63 -30.27
C ALA A 92 11.66 -8.98 -30.75
N SER A 93 11.99 -10.09 -30.06
CA SER A 93 11.44 -11.43 -30.32
C SER A 93 10.00 -11.61 -29.86
N GLN A 94 9.49 -10.75 -28.95
CA GLN A 94 8.12 -10.82 -28.47
C GLN A 94 7.17 -10.15 -29.48
N LYS A 95 6.38 -10.96 -30.19
CA LYS A 95 5.41 -10.47 -31.20
C LYS A 95 4.04 -10.17 -30.55
N PRO A 96 3.42 -9.02 -30.84
CA PRO A 96 2.05 -8.74 -30.41
C PRO A 96 1.06 -9.63 -31.17
N ARG A 97 -0.04 -9.99 -30.52
CA ARG A 97 -1.14 -10.76 -31.11
C ARG A 97 -2.20 -9.81 -31.67
N VAL A 98 -2.34 -9.78 -32.99
CA VAL A 98 -3.13 -8.80 -33.74
C VAL A 98 -4.37 -9.44 -34.34
N LEU A 99 -5.56 -8.91 -34.00
CA LEU A 99 -6.82 -9.23 -34.67
C LEU A 99 -7.00 -8.27 -35.85
N ILE A 100 -7.15 -8.81 -37.06
CA ILE A 100 -7.42 -7.99 -38.25
C ILE A 100 -8.91 -8.06 -38.60
N MET A 101 -9.54 -6.90 -38.74
CA MET A 101 -10.92 -6.76 -39.18
C MET A 101 -10.97 -6.17 -40.59
N VAL A 102 -11.76 -6.79 -41.49
CA VAL A 102 -11.86 -6.41 -42.91
C VAL A 102 -13.32 -6.41 -43.39
N SER A 103 -13.67 -5.57 -44.37
CA SER A 103 -14.95 -5.66 -45.09
C SER A 103 -14.75 -6.21 -46.51
N LYS A 104 -15.19 -5.52 -47.57
CA LYS A 104 -15.05 -5.98 -48.97
C LYS A 104 -13.78 -5.50 -49.69
N ILE A 105 -12.99 -4.66 -49.02
CA ILE A 105 -11.78 -4.06 -49.60
C ILE A 105 -10.57 -4.65 -48.87
N GLY A 106 -9.76 -5.45 -49.57
CA GLY A 106 -8.77 -6.33 -48.95
C GLY A 106 -7.30 -5.98 -49.15
N HIS A 107 -6.94 -4.86 -49.80
CA HIS A 107 -5.53 -4.54 -50.09
C HIS A 107 -4.70 -4.39 -48.81
N CYS A 108 -5.25 -3.74 -47.77
CA CYS A 108 -4.59 -3.62 -46.46
C CYS A 108 -4.45 -4.98 -45.76
N LEU A 109 -5.47 -5.84 -45.82
CA LEU A 109 -5.42 -7.19 -45.25
C LEU A 109 -4.30 -8.01 -45.92
N ASN A 110 -4.29 -8.04 -47.25
CA ASN A 110 -3.31 -8.79 -48.03
C ASN A 110 -1.88 -8.32 -47.73
N ASP A 111 -1.66 -7.00 -47.67
CA ASP A 111 -0.35 -6.42 -47.37
C ASP A 111 0.13 -6.78 -45.95
N LEU A 112 -0.73 -6.69 -44.93
CA LEU A 112 -0.39 -7.08 -43.56
C LEU A 112 -0.02 -8.56 -43.45
N LEU A 113 -0.81 -9.45 -44.07
CA LEU A 113 -0.54 -10.90 -44.06
C LEU A 113 0.73 -11.25 -44.84
N PHE A 114 0.94 -10.62 -46.00
CA PHE A 114 2.15 -10.81 -46.78
C PHE A 114 3.39 -10.39 -45.99
N ARG A 115 3.38 -9.21 -45.37
CA ARG A 115 4.51 -8.74 -44.53
C ARG A 115 4.73 -9.61 -43.30
N GLN A 116 3.66 -10.11 -42.69
CA GLN A 116 3.79 -11.03 -41.56
C GLN A 116 4.44 -12.36 -41.99
N SER A 117 3.96 -12.95 -43.09
CA SER A 117 4.48 -14.24 -43.60
C SER A 117 5.94 -14.18 -44.06
N THR A 118 6.37 -13.02 -44.57
CA THR A 118 7.75 -12.77 -45.01
C THR A 118 8.65 -12.25 -43.88
N GLY A 119 8.12 -12.10 -42.66
CA GLY A 119 8.86 -11.60 -41.50
C GLY A 119 9.12 -10.08 -41.51
N GLN A 120 8.61 -9.34 -42.51
CA GLN A 120 8.71 -7.88 -42.58
C GLN A 120 7.89 -7.15 -41.50
N LEU A 121 6.84 -7.82 -40.98
CA LEU A 121 6.01 -7.33 -39.89
C LEU A 121 5.99 -8.37 -38.76
N ALA A 122 6.68 -8.06 -37.66
CA ALA A 122 6.86 -8.97 -36.53
C ALA A 122 5.63 -9.01 -35.61
N ILE A 123 4.52 -9.53 -36.13
CA ILE A 123 3.26 -9.74 -35.40
C ILE A 123 2.80 -11.19 -35.52
N ASP A 124 1.95 -11.62 -34.59
CA ASP A 124 1.18 -12.85 -34.72
C ASP A 124 -0.27 -12.47 -35.07
N VAL A 125 -0.88 -13.11 -36.06
CA VAL A 125 -2.28 -12.86 -36.46
C VAL A 125 -3.11 -14.10 -36.11
N PRO A 126 -3.76 -14.16 -34.93
CA PRO A 126 -4.46 -15.37 -34.50
C PRO A 126 -5.79 -15.56 -35.21
N LEU A 127 -6.37 -14.48 -35.72
CA LEU A 127 -7.74 -14.46 -36.22
C LEU A 127 -7.95 -13.26 -37.16
N ILE A 128 -8.75 -13.47 -38.21
CA ILE A 128 -9.35 -12.44 -39.05
C ILE A 128 -10.87 -12.46 -38.85
N ILE A 129 -11.47 -11.29 -38.65
CA ILE A 129 -12.92 -11.11 -38.61
C ILE A 129 -13.37 -10.31 -39.82
N SER A 130 -14.47 -10.73 -40.44
CA SER A 130 -15.12 -9.93 -41.47
C SER A 130 -16.64 -9.97 -41.35
N ASN A 131 -17.29 -8.87 -41.74
CA ASN A 131 -18.72 -8.83 -41.92
C ASN A 131 -19.19 -9.46 -43.25
N HIS A 132 -18.26 -9.92 -44.09
CA HIS A 132 -18.52 -10.60 -45.37
C HIS A 132 -17.64 -11.86 -45.53
N PRO A 133 -18.02 -12.84 -46.37
CA PRO A 133 -17.23 -14.06 -46.56
C PRO A 133 -16.05 -13.91 -47.54
N ASP A 134 -15.95 -12.77 -48.24
CA ASP A 134 -15.11 -12.56 -49.44
C ASP A 134 -13.63 -12.95 -49.26
N PHE A 135 -13.03 -12.72 -48.09
CA PHE A 135 -11.60 -12.97 -47.85
C PHE A 135 -11.29 -14.26 -47.09
N ALA A 136 -12.26 -15.14 -46.88
CA ALA A 136 -11.99 -16.46 -46.29
C ALA A 136 -10.94 -17.28 -47.08
N PRO A 137 -10.95 -17.31 -48.44
CA PRO A 137 -9.91 -18.02 -49.20
C PRO A 137 -8.50 -17.42 -49.03
N LEU A 138 -8.41 -16.10 -48.89
CA LEU A 138 -7.14 -15.41 -48.65
C LEU A 138 -6.57 -15.76 -47.27
N ALA A 139 -7.40 -15.71 -46.23
CA ALA A 139 -7.02 -16.09 -44.87
C ALA A 139 -6.52 -17.54 -44.79
N ALA A 140 -7.20 -18.46 -45.48
CA ALA A 140 -6.79 -19.86 -45.58
C ALA A 140 -5.41 -20.04 -46.24
N THR A 141 -5.07 -19.21 -47.24
CA THR A 141 -3.75 -19.24 -47.91
C THR A 141 -2.62 -18.92 -46.95
N TYR A 142 -2.86 -18.05 -45.96
CA TYR A 142 -1.91 -17.68 -44.92
C TYR A 142 -2.04 -18.51 -43.64
N ASN A 143 -2.86 -19.57 -43.63
CA ASN A 143 -3.18 -20.40 -42.46
C ASN A 143 -3.68 -19.60 -41.24
N VAL A 144 -4.45 -18.53 -41.48
CA VAL A 144 -5.05 -17.72 -40.42
C VAL A 144 -6.54 -18.05 -40.30
N PRO A 145 -7.06 -18.36 -39.09
CA PRO A 145 -8.48 -18.54 -38.87
C PRO A 145 -9.31 -17.34 -39.35
N PHE A 146 -10.46 -17.61 -39.97
CA PHE A 146 -11.38 -16.60 -40.48
C PHE A 146 -12.76 -16.79 -39.87
N VAL A 147 -13.31 -15.75 -39.25
CA VAL A 147 -14.66 -15.76 -38.69
C VAL A 147 -15.52 -14.72 -39.41
N HIS A 148 -16.57 -15.22 -40.06
CA HIS A 148 -17.59 -14.40 -40.69
C HIS A 148 -18.66 -14.01 -39.67
N LEU A 149 -18.74 -12.72 -39.34
CA LEU A 149 -19.73 -12.14 -38.43
C LEU A 149 -20.62 -11.13 -39.19
N PRO A 150 -21.71 -11.57 -39.85
CA PRO A 150 -22.62 -10.67 -40.55
C PRO A 150 -23.24 -9.66 -39.57
N VAL A 151 -23.54 -8.46 -40.05
CA VAL A 151 -24.07 -7.38 -39.22
C VAL A 151 -25.13 -6.56 -39.94
N THR A 152 -26.19 -6.27 -39.19
CA THR A 152 -27.29 -5.33 -39.50
C THR A 152 -27.39 -4.30 -38.37
N ALA A 153 -28.19 -3.25 -38.55
CA ALA A 153 -28.41 -2.26 -37.49
C ALA A 153 -28.88 -2.90 -36.16
N ASP A 154 -29.78 -3.88 -36.24
CA ASP A 154 -30.37 -4.56 -35.07
C ASP A 154 -29.41 -5.56 -34.40
N THR A 155 -28.45 -6.12 -35.16
CA THR A 155 -27.55 -7.19 -34.68
C THR A 155 -26.16 -6.69 -34.28
N LYS A 156 -25.89 -5.39 -34.45
CA LYS A 156 -24.57 -4.78 -34.21
C LYS A 156 -24.03 -5.05 -32.80
N GLN A 157 -24.85 -4.88 -31.78
CA GLN A 157 -24.41 -5.10 -30.40
C GLN A 157 -24.04 -6.57 -30.13
N GLN A 158 -24.80 -7.51 -30.70
CA GLN A 158 -24.52 -8.95 -30.60
C GLN A 158 -23.22 -9.30 -31.35
N GLN A 159 -23.03 -8.74 -32.54
CA GLN A 159 -21.82 -8.92 -33.33
C GLN A 159 -20.57 -8.41 -32.61
N GLU A 160 -20.60 -7.18 -32.08
CA GLU A 160 -19.46 -6.61 -31.36
C GLU A 160 -19.19 -7.31 -30.01
N THR A 161 -20.23 -7.84 -29.35
CA THR A 161 -20.05 -8.71 -28.17
C THR A 161 -19.26 -9.97 -28.54
N ARG A 162 -19.59 -10.60 -29.67
CA ARG A 162 -18.84 -11.76 -30.18
C ARG A 162 -17.40 -11.39 -30.57
N VAL A 163 -17.15 -10.20 -31.10
CA VAL A 163 -15.79 -9.70 -31.34
C VAL A 163 -14.99 -9.63 -30.04
N LEU A 164 -15.58 -9.09 -28.96
CA LEU A 164 -14.92 -9.03 -27.65
C LEU A 164 -14.65 -10.42 -27.03
N GLU A 165 -15.57 -11.38 -27.21
CA GLU A 165 -15.34 -12.76 -26.81
C GLU A 165 -14.12 -13.36 -27.52
N LEU A 166 -14.03 -13.19 -28.84
CA LEU A 166 -12.89 -13.66 -29.65
C LEU A 166 -11.58 -12.97 -29.28
N VAL A 167 -11.64 -11.67 -28.95
CA VAL A 167 -10.49 -10.92 -28.42
C VAL A 167 -9.93 -11.57 -27.15
N ARG A 168 -10.81 -12.00 -26.24
CA ARG A 168 -10.42 -12.70 -25.01
C ARG A 168 -9.91 -14.11 -25.31
N GLU A 169 -10.65 -14.89 -26.09
CA GLU A 169 -10.35 -16.28 -26.45
C GLU A 169 -8.95 -16.41 -27.07
N HIS A 170 -8.59 -15.48 -27.96
CA HIS A 170 -7.32 -15.53 -28.68
C HIS A 170 -6.19 -14.69 -28.06
N ASN A 171 -6.42 -14.08 -26.88
CA ASN A 171 -5.48 -13.18 -26.21
C ASN A 171 -4.98 -12.06 -27.13
N ILE A 172 -5.88 -11.31 -27.73
CA ILE A 172 -5.54 -10.22 -28.66
C ILE A 172 -4.98 -9.01 -27.89
N ASP A 173 -3.89 -8.44 -28.40
CA ASP A 173 -3.22 -7.24 -27.89
C ASP A 173 -3.66 -5.97 -28.65
N LEU A 174 -3.94 -6.11 -29.95
CA LEU A 174 -4.26 -5.01 -30.87
C LEU A 174 -5.33 -5.42 -31.88
N ILE A 175 -6.32 -4.55 -32.11
CA ILE A 175 -7.27 -4.67 -33.23
C ILE A 175 -6.84 -3.74 -34.35
N VAL A 176 -6.82 -4.25 -35.58
CA VAL A 176 -6.49 -3.47 -36.79
C VAL A 176 -7.70 -3.48 -37.72
N LEU A 177 -8.28 -2.31 -37.95
CA LEU A 177 -9.36 -2.10 -38.91
C LEU A 177 -8.76 -1.91 -40.30
N ALA A 178 -8.46 -3.02 -40.98
CA ALA A 178 -7.95 -3.04 -42.35
C ALA A 178 -9.11 -2.78 -43.34
N ARG A 179 -9.53 -1.52 -43.44
CA ARG A 179 -10.70 -1.10 -44.25
C ARG A 179 -11.99 -1.80 -43.83
N TYR A 180 -12.18 -1.97 -42.53
CA TYR A 180 -13.46 -2.35 -41.94
C TYR A 180 -14.44 -1.17 -42.02
N MET A 181 -15.58 -1.36 -42.68
CA MET A 181 -16.47 -0.26 -43.09
C MET A 181 -17.62 0.01 -42.11
N GLN A 182 -17.70 -0.73 -40.99
CA GLN A 182 -18.71 -0.48 -39.97
C GLN A 182 -18.17 0.49 -38.93
N VAL A 183 -18.97 1.50 -38.57
CA VAL A 183 -18.69 2.37 -37.43
C VAL A 183 -18.72 1.51 -36.17
N LEU A 184 -17.71 1.58 -35.31
CA LEU A 184 -17.69 0.84 -34.04
C LEU A 184 -18.61 1.50 -33.01
N SER A 185 -19.26 0.73 -32.13
CA SER A 185 -20.01 1.32 -31.02
C SER A 185 -19.07 1.86 -29.91
N PRO A 186 -19.55 2.80 -29.07
CA PRO A 186 -18.81 3.25 -27.90
C PRO A 186 -18.35 2.11 -26.99
N MET A 187 -19.16 1.04 -26.87
CA MET A 187 -18.84 -0.13 -26.03
C MET A 187 -17.54 -0.82 -26.48
N LEU A 188 -17.38 -1.05 -27.79
CA LEU A 188 -16.17 -1.67 -28.33
C LEU A 188 -14.98 -0.70 -28.25
N CYS A 189 -15.18 0.58 -28.55
CA CYS A 189 -14.14 1.61 -28.45
C CYS A 189 -13.62 1.77 -27.01
N GLU A 190 -14.50 1.72 -26.00
CA GLU A 190 -14.11 1.80 -24.58
C GLU A 190 -13.38 0.54 -24.13
N ALA A 191 -13.91 -0.65 -24.45
CA ALA A 191 -13.31 -1.92 -24.07
C ALA A 191 -11.89 -2.10 -24.64
N MET A 192 -11.64 -1.57 -25.83
CA MET A 192 -10.35 -1.66 -26.53
C MET A 192 -9.68 -0.29 -26.72
N SER A 193 -9.94 0.66 -25.81
CA SER A 193 -9.37 2.02 -25.88
C SER A 193 -7.83 1.98 -25.94
N GLY A 194 -7.26 2.75 -26.88
CA GLY A 194 -5.81 2.76 -27.16
C GLY A 194 -5.26 1.47 -27.79
N ARG A 195 -6.13 0.52 -28.17
CA ARG A 195 -5.78 -0.80 -28.73
C ARG A 195 -6.52 -1.11 -30.04
N ILE A 196 -7.06 -0.10 -30.72
CA ILE A 196 -7.65 -0.24 -32.06
C ILE A 196 -6.97 0.77 -32.98
N ILE A 197 -6.38 0.29 -34.08
CA ILE A 197 -5.84 1.13 -35.16
C ILE A 197 -6.80 1.09 -36.34
N ASN A 198 -7.12 2.26 -36.87
CA ASN A 198 -7.87 2.41 -38.10
C ASN A 198 -7.02 3.01 -39.21
N ILE A 199 -7.32 2.66 -40.46
CA ILE A 199 -6.79 3.34 -41.66
C ILE A 199 -7.90 4.19 -42.28
N HIS A 200 -7.69 5.50 -42.27
CA HIS A 200 -8.53 6.44 -42.99
C HIS A 200 -7.89 6.77 -44.34
N HIS A 201 -8.70 6.79 -45.40
CA HIS A 201 -8.27 6.84 -46.80
C HIS A 201 -8.23 8.28 -47.36
N SER A 202 -7.92 9.21 -46.46
CA SER A 202 -7.66 10.61 -46.77
C SER A 202 -6.52 11.10 -45.87
N PHE A 203 -5.91 12.22 -46.26
CA PHE A 203 -4.96 12.92 -45.41
C PHE A 203 -5.72 13.83 -44.44
N LEU A 204 -6.07 13.29 -43.27
CA LEU A 204 -6.80 14.05 -42.24
C LEU A 204 -6.02 15.33 -41.87
N PRO A 205 -6.72 16.46 -41.63
CA PRO A 205 -8.17 16.61 -41.49
C PRO A 205 -8.95 16.81 -42.80
N SER A 206 -8.30 16.75 -43.97
CA SER A 206 -8.95 17.00 -45.26
C SER A 206 -9.81 15.82 -45.72
N PHE A 207 -11.00 16.10 -46.27
CA PHE A 207 -11.93 15.09 -46.84
C PHE A 207 -12.38 14.01 -45.84
N LYS A 208 -13.03 14.42 -44.73
CA LYS A 208 -13.74 13.50 -43.82
C LYS A 208 -15.00 12.92 -44.50
N GLY A 209 -15.44 11.74 -44.07
CA GLY A 209 -16.70 11.13 -44.50
C GLY A 209 -16.63 10.31 -45.80
N ALA A 210 -17.77 10.14 -46.49
CA ALA A 210 -17.90 9.19 -47.59
C ALA A 210 -17.19 9.64 -48.89
N LYS A 211 -16.57 8.68 -49.61
CA LYS A 211 -15.95 8.83 -50.93
C LYS A 211 -14.87 9.96 -51.04
N PRO A 212 -13.85 9.99 -50.16
CA PRO A 212 -12.82 11.04 -50.17
C PRO A 212 -12.00 11.10 -51.47
N TYR A 213 -11.79 10.00 -52.19
CA TYR A 213 -11.11 10.05 -53.50
C TYR A 213 -11.92 10.75 -54.60
N HIS A 214 -13.26 10.68 -54.54
CA HIS A 214 -14.10 11.49 -55.43
C HIS A 214 -14.02 12.96 -55.06
N GLN A 215 -14.08 13.29 -53.77
CA GLN A 215 -13.92 14.67 -53.29
C GLN A 215 -12.54 15.24 -53.70
N ALA A 216 -11.48 14.44 -53.60
CA ALA A 216 -10.13 14.79 -54.02
C ALA A 216 -10.05 15.03 -55.55
N TYR A 217 -10.70 14.19 -56.35
CA TYR A 217 -10.80 14.35 -57.81
C TYR A 217 -11.54 15.65 -58.17
N ASP A 218 -12.72 15.87 -57.61
CA ASP A 218 -13.56 17.05 -57.89
C ASP A 218 -12.85 18.34 -57.46
N ARG A 219 -12.05 18.28 -56.39
CA ARG A 219 -11.25 19.42 -55.91
C ARG A 219 -9.94 19.62 -56.69
N GLY A 220 -9.59 18.70 -57.58
CA GLY A 220 -8.42 18.79 -58.46
C GLY A 220 -7.07 18.71 -57.74
N VAL A 221 -7.03 18.05 -56.58
CA VAL A 221 -5.82 17.99 -55.74
C VAL A 221 -4.64 17.36 -56.48
N LYS A 222 -3.42 17.76 -56.12
CA LYS A 222 -2.18 17.19 -56.70
C LYS A 222 -1.50 16.18 -55.78
N ILE A 223 -2.11 15.94 -54.62
CA ILE A 223 -1.63 15.05 -53.58
C ILE A 223 -2.85 14.39 -52.95
N ILE A 224 -2.81 13.07 -52.79
CA ILE A 224 -3.74 12.31 -51.94
C ILE A 224 -2.94 11.59 -50.87
N GLY A 225 -3.58 11.18 -49.78
CA GLY A 225 -2.89 10.48 -48.69
C GLY A 225 -3.80 9.57 -47.90
N ALA A 226 -3.21 8.93 -46.90
CA ALA A 226 -3.90 8.11 -45.91
C ALA A 226 -3.38 8.43 -44.51
N THR A 227 -4.23 8.20 -43.51
CA THR A 227 -3.94 8.42 -42.09
C THR A 227 -4.26 7.18 -41.28
N ALA A 228 -3.26 6.60 -40.62
CA ALA A 228 -3.50 5.63 -39.56
C ALA A 228 -3.61 6.33 -38.22
N HIS A 229 -4.61 5.98 -37.42
CA HIS A 229 -4.87 6.61 -36.13
C HIS A 229 -5.46 5.60 -35.13
N PHE A 230 -5.34 5.89 -33.85
CA PHE A 230 -6.08 5.14 -32.83
C PHE A 230 -7.58 5.48 -32.92
N VAL A 231 -8.46 4.50 -32.68
CA VAL A 231 -9.91 4.74 -32.62
C VAL A 231 -10.30 5.27 -31.25
N THR A 232 -11.14 6.30 -31.23
CA THR A 232 -11.81 6.85 -30.04
C THR A 232 -13.32 6.80 -30.24
N SER A 233 -14.10 7.28 -29.26
CA SER A 233 -15.56 7.45 -29.41
C SER A 233 -15.91 8.49 -30.48
N ASP A 234 -15.02 9.43 -30.76
CA ASP A 234 -15.18 10.48 -31.76
C ASP A 234 -14.67 9.98 -33.13
N LEU A 235 -15.57 9.93 -34.10
CA LEU A 235 -15.31 9.32 -35.41
C LEU A 235 -14.19 10.06 -36.17
N ASP A 236 -13.14 9.33 -36.55
CA ASP A 236 -11.98 9.84 -37.30
C ASP A 236 -11.20 10.97 -36.58
N GLU A 237 -11.30 11.08 -35.25
CA GLU A 237 -10.62 12.13 -34.46
C GLU A 237 -9.61 11.61 -33.44
N GLY A 238 -9.34 10.30 -33.43
CA GLY A 238 -8.37 9.74 -32.52
C GLY A 238 -6.92 10.10 -32.88
N PRO A 239 -5.98 9.93 -31.93
CA PRO A 239 -4.57 10.32 -32.13
C PRO A 239 -3.95 9.67 -33.37
N ILE A 240 -3.38 10.49 -34.24
CA ILE A 240 -2.70 10.08 -35.48
C ILE A 240 -1.41 9.33 -35.14
N ILE A 241 -1.20 8.19 -35.80
CA ILE A 241 -0.02 7.33 -35.64
C ILE A 241 0.95 7.53 -36.81
N GLU A 242 0.43 7.52 -38.04
CA GLU A 242 1.21 7.65 -39.27
C GLU A 242 0.37 8.27 -40.39
N GLN A 243 1.02 9.07 -41.23
CA GLN A 243 0.41 9.63 -42.44
C GLN A 243 1.41 9.60 -43.60
N ASN A 244 0.93 9.29 -44.79
CA ASN A 244 1.74 9.42 -45.99
C ASN A 244 0.90 9.90 -47.16
N VAL A 245 1.58 10.40 -48.18
CA VAL A 245 0.99 10.99 -49.35
C VAL A 245 1.62 10.47 -50.63
N VAL A 246 0.86 10.53 -51.72
CA VAL A 246 1.34 10.29 -53.08
C VAL A 246 0.91 11.43 -53.98
N ARG A 247 1.80 11.80 -54.90
CA ARG A 247 1.51 12.82 -55.90
C ARG A 247 0.57 12.25 -56.96
N VAL A 248 -0.45 13.03 -57.31
CA VAL A 248 -1.43 12.71 -58.35
C VAL A 248 -1.52 13.86 -59.34
N ASN A 249 -1.99 13.58 -60.55
CA ASN A 249 -2.15 14.59 -61.59
C ASN A 249 -3.54 14.49 -62.23
N HIS A 250 -3.84 15.45 -63.10
CA HIS A 250 -5.17 15.60 -63.72
C HIS A 250 -5.48 14.52 -64.77
N ALA A 251 -4.51 13.67 -65.13
CA ALA A 251 -4.73 12.56 -66.06
C ALA A 251 -5.33 11.33 -65.37
N LEU A 252 -5.33 11.27 -64.03
CA LEU A 252 -5.87 10.16 -63.26
C LEU A 252 -7.38 10.29 -63.06
N SER A 253 -8.12 9.27 -63.48
CA SER A 253 -9.54 9.09 -63.17
C SER A 253 -9.77 8.81 -61.67
N PRO A 254 -11.01 8.94 -61.15
CA PRO A 254 -11.33 8.56 -59.76
C PRO A 254 -10.94 7.12 -59.40
N LYS A 255 -11.02 6.20 -60.38
CA LYS A 255 -10.62 4.79 -60.20
C LYS A 255 -9.10 4.64 -60.04
N GLU A 256 -8.32 5.38 -60.83
CA GLU A 256 -6.85 5.36 -60.74
C GLU A 256 -6.36 6.08 -59.47
N LEU A 257 -7.04 7.14 -59.02
CA LEU A 257 -6.80 7.76 -57.71
C LEU A 257 -7.04 6.78 -56.56
N THR A 258 -8.09 5.97 -56.64
CA THR A 258 -8.38 4.93 -55.64
C THR A 258 -7.28 3.86 -55.61
N HIS A 259 -6.74 3.48 -56.77
CA HIS A 259 -5.63 2.53 -56.87
C HIS A 259 -4.34 3.09 -56.27
N ALA A 260 -3.98 4.33 -56.62
CA ALA A 260 -2.84 5.03 -56.04
C ALA A 260 -3.00 5.18 -54.51
N GLY A 261 -4.21 5.49 -54.05
CA GLY A 261 -4.57 5.58 -52.65
C GLY A 261 -4.40 4.27 -51.88
N SER A 262 -4.80 3.14 -52.48
CA SER A 262 -4.71 1.82 -51.84
C SER A 262 -3.27 1.44 -51.44
N ASN A 263 -2.28 1.79 -52.27
CA ASN A 263 -0.86 1.55 -51.96
C ASN A 263 -0.38 2.42 -50.78
N VAL A 264 -0.84 3.67 -50.71
CA VAL A 264 -0.50 4.57 -49.60
C VAL A 264 -1.15 4.06 -48.30
N GLU A 265 -2.41 3.65 -48.35
CA GLU A 265 -3.14 3.08 -47.21
C GLU A 265 -2.44 1.85 -46.63
N SER A 266 -2.08 0.88 -47.47
CA SER A 266 -1.40 -0.34 -47.03
C SER A 266 -0.08 -0.02 -46.32
N ASN A 267 0.74 0.86 -46.92
CA ASN A 267 2.02 1.25 -46.34
C ASN A 267 1.86 2.01 -45.01
N VAL A 268 0.92 2.95 -44.94
CA VAL A 268 0.63 3.73 -43.72
C VAL A 268 0.12 2.81 -42.61
N LEU A 269 -0.81 1.90 -42.92
CA LEU A 269 -1.33 0.97 -41.93
C LEU A 269 -0.28 -0.01 -41.43
N ALA A 270 0.51 -0.62 -42.33
CA ALA A 270 1.57 -1.55 -41.95
C ALA A 270 2.63 -0.86 -41.05
N THR A 271 2.95 0.40 -41.35
CA THR A 271 3.86 1.23 -40.55
C THR A 271 3.27 1.52 -39.17
N ALA A 272 2.00 1.90 -39.09
CA ALA A 272 1.31 2.12 -37.82
C ALA A 272 1.25 0.84 -36.97
N VAL A 273 0.90 -0.32 -37.55
CA VAL A 273 0.90 -1.60 -36.84
C VAL A 273 2.29 -1.96 -36.31
N LYS A 274 3.35 -1.67 -37.10
CA LYS A 274 4.74 -1.85 -36.68
C LYS A 274 5.13 -0.97 -35.48
N PHE A 275 4.57 0.23 -35.37
CA PHE A 275 4.86 1.17 -34.28
C PHE A 275 4.02 0.97 -33.02
N SER A 276 2.79 0.47 -33.18
CA SER A 276 1.75 0.59 -32.15
C SER A 276 1.45 -0.68 -31.38
N ALA A 277 2.30 -1.71 -31.45
CA ALA A 277 2.20 -2.93 -30.64
C ALA A 277 2.24 -2.61 -29.12
N PRO A 278 1.12 -2.60 -28.37
CA PRO A 278 1.09 -2.13 -26.99
C PRO A 278 0.90 -3.28 -25.99
N HIS A 279 1.74 -3.34 -24.96
CA HIS A 279 1.47 -4.15 -23.76
C HIS A 279 0.30 -3.54 -22.97
N ARG A 280 -0.62 -4.40 -22.50
CA ARG A 280 -1.81 -4.09 -21.71
C ARG A 280 -1.49 -3.18 -20.50
N ARG A 281 -2.05 -1.98 -20.45
CA ARG A 281 -1.89 -1.04 -19.33
C ARG A 281 -2.87 -1.35 -18.19
N VAL A 282 -2.36 -1.50 -16.97
CA VAL A 282 -3.16 -1.56 -15.74
C VAL A 282 -3.52 -0.12 -15.34
N SER A 283 -4.80 0.14 -15.06
CA SER A 283 -5.22 1.46 -14.58
C SER A 283 -4.96 1.59 -13.07
N LEU A 284 -4.15 2.58 -12.69
CA LEU A 284 -3.76 2.81 -11.31
C LEU A 284 -4.54 3.98 -10.73
N TYR A 285 -4.97 3.86 -9.48
CA TYR A 285 -5.69 4.90 -8.75
C TYR A 285 -5.17 5.03 -7.33
N ALA A 286 -5.12 6.26 -6.85
CA ALA A 286 -4.82 6.62 -5.47
C ALA A 286 -5.76 7.74 -5.03
N ASN A 287 -6.34 7.64 -3.82
CA ASN A 287 -7.29 8.62 -3.30
C ASN A 287 -8.44 8.96 -4.26
N GLY A 288 -8.91 7.96 -5.03
CA GLY A 288 -10.02 8.10 -5.99
C GLY A 288 -9.66 8.79 -7.32
N LYS A 289 -8.39 9.12 -7.55
CA LYS A 289 -7.92 9.76 -8.79
C LYS A 289 -6.97 8.84 -9.56
N PRO A 290 -6.86 8.99 -10.89
CA PRO A 290 -5.80 8.32 -11.67
C PRO A 290 -4.43 8.60 -11.07
N ALA A 291 -3.58 7.58 -11.04
CA ALA A 291 -2.29 7.60 -10.36
C ALA A 291 -1.19 7.03 -11.26
N THR A 292 0.05 7.39 -10.95
CA THR A 292 1.26 6.79 -11.51
C THR A 292 1.75 5.62 -10.64
N GLU A 293 2.77 4.89 -11.10
CA GLU A 293 3.42 3.87 -10.28
C GLU A 293 4.07 4.50 -9.02
N GLU A 294 4.68 5.66 -9.18
CA GLU A 294 5.32 6.40 -8.08
C GLU A 294 4.31 6.78 -6.98
N ASP A 295 3.08 7.12 -7.36
CA ASP A 295 1.99 7.39 -6.40
C ASP A 295 1.60 6.14 -5.59
N LEU A 296 1.82 4.94 -6.13
CA LEU A 296 1.63 3.69 -5.39
C LEU A 296 2.74 3.49 -4.35
N PHE A 297 3.98 3.85 -4.68
CA PHE A 297 5.15 3.71 -3.82
C PHE A 297 5.22 4.75 -2.70
N GLY A 298 4.89 6.02 -2.99
CA GLY A 298 4.89 7.14 -2.05
C GLY A 298 3.84 7.01 -0.94
N TYR A 299 3.83 7.88 0.08
CA TYR A 299 2.76 7.92 1.09
C TYR A 299 1.82 9.08 0.79
N ASN A 300 0.50 8.84 0.79
CA ASN A 300 -0.51 9.82 0.36
C ASN A 300 -1.74 9.91 1.27
N LYS A 301 -1.73 9.25 2.44
CA LYS A 301 -2.80 9.29 3.44
C LYS A 301 -2.75 10.44 4.43
N GLY A 302 -1.68 11.22 4.42
CA GLY A 302 -1.57 12.42 5.24
C GLY A 302 -0.21 13.09 5.08
N ARG A 303 -0.04 14.18 5.81
CA ARG A 303 1.14 15.05 5.79
C ARG A 303 1.71 15.12 7.21
N PHE A 304 2.94 15.61 7.36
CA PHE A 304 3.58 15.72 8.67
C PHE A 304 3.98 17.17 8.95
N LEU A 305 3.61 17.68 10.12
CA LEU A 305 3.91 19.04 10.58
C LEU A 305 5.41 19.33 10.71
N VAL A 306 6.19 18.27 10.97
CA VAL A 306 7.64 18.28 11.14
C VAL A 306 8.23 17.04 10.46
N ASN A 307 9.49 17.11 10.03
CA ASN A 307 10.22 15.98 9.42
C ASN A 307 9.54 15.32 8.21
N GLU A 308 8.76 16.07 7.44
CA GLU A 308 7.94 15.48 6.39
C GLU A 308 8.74 14.65 5.39
N GLY A 309 9.87 15.17 4.91
CA GLY A 309 10.75 14.42 3.99
C GLY A 309 11.21 13.08 4.57
N TYR A 310 11.59 13.05 5.85
CA TYR A 310 12.00 11.84 6.55
C TYR A 310 10.84 10.85 6.73
N GLU A 311 9.68 11.34 7.17
CA GLU A 311 8.48 10.53 7.42
C GLU A 311 7.89 9.93 6.13
N LEU A 312 8.01 10.65 5.01
CA LEU A 312 7.64 10.15 3.68
C LEU A 312 8.67 9.15 3.15
N ALA A 313 9.97 9.46 3.26
CA ALA A 313 11.04 8.59 2.78
C ALA A 313 11.01 7.20 3.46
N LYS A 314 10.79 7.14 4.78
CA LYS A 314 10.71 5.86 5.50
C LYS A 314 9.47 5.02 5.13
N ARG A 315 8.43 5.66 4.58
CA ARG A 315 7.20 5.00 4.10
C ARG A 315 7.20 4.77 2.60
N TYR A 316 8.21 5.22 1.87
CA TYR A 316 8.39 4.94 0.46
C TYR A 316 8.74 3.47 0.27
N SER A 317 8.02 2.77 -0.61
CA SER A 317 8.19 1.33 -0.79
C SER A 317 7.99 0.95 -2.25
N PRO A 318 9.07 0.91 -3.04
CA PRO A 318 9.01 0.48 -4.43
C PRO A 318 8.89 -1.04 -4.51
N PHE A 319 8.16 -1.53 -5.50
CA PHE A 319 7.95 -2.94 -5.81
C PHE A 319 7.62 -3.11 -7.29
N ASP A 320 7.80 -4.32 -7.83
CA ASP A 320 7.46 -4.63 -9.22
C ASP A 320 5.94 -4.89 -9.34
N ILE A 321 5.22 -3.91 -9.88
CA ILE A 321 3.76 -3.96 -10.06
C ILE A 321 3.36 -5.07 -11.03
N ARG A 322 4.19 -5.37 -12.05
CA ARG A 322 3.88 -6.38 -13.06
C ARG A 322 3.99 -7.78 -12.47
N GLU A 323 5.04 -8.03 -11.70
CA GLU A 323 5.22 -9.28 -10.97
C GLU A 323 4.16 -9.48 -9.89
N LEU A 324 3.74 -8.40 -9.22
CA LEU A 324 2.60 -8.46 -8.30
C LEU A 324 1.32 -8.83 -9.04
N CYS A 325 1.03 -8.19 -10.18
CA CYS A 325 -0.13 -8.54 -11.01
C CYS A 325 -0.07 -10.00 -11.49
N ARG A 326 1.09 -10.50 -11.91
CA ARG A 326 1.27 -11.89 -12.31
C ARG A 326 1.00 -12.84 -11.15
N THR A 327 1.57 -12.55 -9.98
CA THR A 327 1.37 -13.32 -8.75
C THR A 327 -0.11 -13.41 -8.40
N VAL A 328 -0.83 -12.29 -8.44
CA VAL A 328 -2.27 -12.27 -8.15
C VAL A 328 -3.08 -12.98 -9.25
N SER A 329 -2.76 -12.78 -10.53
CA SER A 329 -3.47 -13.42 -11.65
C SER A 329 -3.32 -14.94 -11.64
N ALA A 330 -2.18 -15.45 -11.17
CA ALA A 330 -1.90 -16.87 -11.06
C ALA A 330 -2.69 -17.58 -9.94
N LEU A 331 -3.36 -16.83 -9.06
CA LEU A 331 -4.12 -17.44 -7.98
C LEU A 331 -5.34 -18.20 -8.52
N PRO A 332 -5.67 -19.39 -7.97
CA PRO A 332 -6.81 -20.18 -8.42
C PRO A 332 -8.12 -19.39 -8.47
N ARG A 333 -8.34 -18.49 -7.50
CA ARG A 333 -9.53 -17.64 -7.42
C ARG A 333 -9.63 -16.62 -8.55
N VAL A 334 -8.50 -16.20 -9.11
CA VAL A 334 -8.42 -15.24 -10.23
C VAL A 334 -8.45 -15.96 -11.58
N ALA A 335 -8.14 -17.26 -11.59
CA ALA A 335 -8.23 -18.15 -12.74
C ALA A 335 -7.46 -17.62 -13.97
N GLY A 336 -6.27 -17.05 -13.75
CA GLY A 336 -5.44 -16.49 -14.82
C GLY A 336 -5.95 -15.16 -15.39
N SER A 337 -7.08 -14.63 -14.90
CA SER A 337 -7.63 -13.36 -15.37
C SER A 337 -6.66 -12.21 -15.04
N PRO A 338 -6.28 -11.39 -16.03
CA PRO A 338 -5.32 -10.33 -15.82
C PRO A 338 -5.89 -9.24 -14.89
N ILE A 339 -5.01 -8.62 -14.11
CA ILE A 339 -5.36 -7.44 -13.32
C ILE A 339 -5.51 -6.23 -14.24
N THR A 340 -6.67 -5.59 -14.21
CA THR A 340 -6.99 -4.41 -15.04
C THR A 340 -6.94 -3.11 -14.24
N LYS A 341 -7.12 -3.20 -12.90
CA LYS A 341 -7.23 -2.04 -12.03
C LYS A 341 -6.54 -2.25 -10.69
N ILE A 342 -5.81 -1.23 -10.22
CA ILE A 342 -5.24 -1.19 -8.87
C ILE A 342 -5.68 0.09 -8.18
N HIS A 343 -6.33 -0.05 -7.02
CA HIS A 343 -6.75 1.05 -6.17
C HIS A 343 -5.97 1.04 -4.86
N LYS A 344 -5.11 2.02 -4.65
CA LYS A 344 -4.40 2.18 -3.39
C LYS A 344 -5.32 2.75 -2.30
N LYS A 345 -5.47 1.97 -1.23
CA LYS A 345 -6.18 2.32 0.00
C LYS A 345 -5.26 2.79 1.11
N GLU A 346 -4.02 2.26 1.21
CA GLU A 346 -2.92 2.65 2.11
C GLU A 346 -3.22 2.81 3.62
N GLY A 347 -2.36 2.24 4.47
CA GLY A 347 -2.33 2.44 5.93
C GLY A 347 -1.00 3.08 6.39
N GLY A 348 -0.85 3.31 7.69
CA GLY A 348 0.32 4.00 8.26
C GLY A 348 1.67 3.26 8.10
N TYR A 349 1.60 1.94 7.93
CA TYR A 349 2.74 1.02 7.83
C TYR A 349 2.71 0.10 6.62
N ASN A 350 1.69 0.19 5.77
CA ASN A 350 1.50 -0.73 4.65
C ASN A 350 0.83 -0.03 3.46
N LYS A 351 1.26 -0.35 2.24
CA LYS A 351 0.49 -0.08 1.01
C LYS A 351 -0.56 -1.18 0.88
N ALA A 352 -1.83 -0.81 1.08
CA ALA A 352 -2.96 -1.67 0.80
C ALA A 352 -3.48 -1.38 -0.62
N LEU A 353 -3.42 -2.37 -1.51
CA LEU A 353 -3.73 -2.27 -2.93
C LEU A 353 -4.93 -3.17 -3.25
N LEU A 354 -6.09 -2.58 -3.48
CA LEU A 354 -7.26 -3.30 -3.95
C LEU A 354 -7.12 -3.55 -5.46
N MET A 355 -6.82 -4.79 -5.84
CA MET A 355 -6.58 -5.23 -7.21
C MET A 355 -7.86 -5.84 -7.76
N THR A 356 -8.26 -5.42 -8.97
CA THR A 356 -9.43 -5.96 -9.68
C THR A 356 -8.99 -6.63 -10.96
N ALA A 357 -9.35 -7.90 -11.11
CA ALA A 357 -9.16 -8.68 -12.32
C ALA A 357 -10.22 -8.37 -13.38
N GLU A 358 -9.95 -8.69 -14.63
CA GLU A 358 -10.88 -8.50 -15.76
C GLU A 358 -12.21 -9.24 -15.53
N ASN A 359 -12.18 -10.41 -14.89
CA ASN A 359 -13.38 -11.18 -14.53
C ASN A 359 -14.17 -10.58 -13.35
N GLY A 360 -13.77 -9.42 -12.82
CA GLY A 360 -14.42 -8.73 -11.70
C GLY A 360 -13.97 -9.17 -10.31
N THR A 361 -13.12 -10.21 -10.20
CA THR A 361 -12.59 -10.68 -8.92
C THR A 361 -11.74 -9.59 -8.26
N LYS A 362 -11.94 -9.36 -6.96
CA LYS A 362 -11.20 -8.37 -6.18
C LYS A 362 -10.35 -9.04 -5.11
N LEU A 363 -9.11 -8.58 -4.97
CA LEU A 363 -8.14 -9.05 -3.98
C LEU A 363 -7.43 -7.86 -3.35
N LEU A 364 -6.94 -8.04 -2.13
CA LEU A 364 -6.18 -7.02 -1.42
C LEU A 364 -4.71 -7.46 -1.33
N ALA A 365 -3.82 -6.80 -2.05
CA ALA A 365 -2.38 -6.97 -1.86
C ALA A 365 -1.89 -5.95 -0.85
N LYS A 366 -1.12 -6.40 0.14
CA LYS A 366 -0.52 -5.58 1.17
C LYS A 366 1.01 -5.64 1.07
N ILE A 367 1.64 -4.48 0.93
CA ILE A 367 3.09 -4.32 0.87
C ILE A 367 3.53 -3.53 2.11
N PRO A 368 4.40 -4.06 2.99
CA PRO A 368 4.84 -3.33 4.17
C PRO A 368 5.73 -2.14 3.79
N CYS A 369 5.63 -1.08 4.57
CA CYS A 369 6.50 0.07 4.44
C CYS A 369 7.92 -0.25 4.93
N ARG A 370 8.94 0.41 4.37
CA ARG A 370 10.35 0.17 4.73
C ARG A 370 10.72 0.49 6.19
N ASN A 371 9.90 1.26 6.89
CA ASN A 371 10.06 1.52 8.32
C ASN A 371 9.60 0.35 9.22
N ILE A 372 9.08 -0.74 8.65
CA ILE A 372 8.87 -2.00 9.36
C ILE A 372 10.18 -2.77 9.42
N VAL A 373 10.73 -2.83 10.62
CA VAL A 373 11.97 -3.52 10.93
C VAL A 373 11.78 -4.41 12.17
N PRO A 374 12.49 -5.55 12.27
CA PRO A 374 13.33 -6.15 11.22
C PRO A 374 12.47 -6.61 10.04
N ARG A 375 13.05 -6.54 8.84
CA ARG A 375 12.40 -7.13 7.65
C ARG A 375 12.20 -8.62 7.84
N TRP A 376 11.31 -9.22 7.06
CA TRP A 376 10.79 -10.59 7.20
C TRP A 376 9.86 -10.79 8.39
N TYR A 377 10.18 -10.24 9.56
CA TYR A 377 9.48 -10.55 10.81
C TYR A 377 8.04 -10.08 10.74
N GLY A 378 7.83 -8.88 10.20
CA GLY A 378 6.51 -8.28 10.04
C GLY A 378 5.55 -9.13 9.21
N THR A 379 5.95 -9.46 7.98
CA THR A 379 5.11 -10.25 7.07
C THR A 379 4.95 -11.69 7.54
N ALA A 380 6.04 -12.34 7.98
CA ALA A 380 5.98 -13.74 8.43
C ALA A 380 5.10 -13.92 9.67
N SER A 381 5.19 -12.99 10.62
CA SER A 381 4.40 -13.09 11.84
C SER A 381 2.92 -12.80 11.60
N GLU A 382 2.61 -11.76 10.83
CA GLU A 382 1.22 -11.42 10.54
C GLU A 382 0.50 -12.53 9.77
N VAL A 383 1.17 -13.16 8.80
CA VAL A 383 0.60 -14.33 8.10
C VAL A 383 0.33 -15.49 9.06
N ALA A 384 1.25 -15.75 10.00
CA ALA A 384 1.06 -16.79 10.99
C ALA A 384 -0.16 -16.51 11.89
N VAL A 385 -0.32 -15.26 12.34
CA VAL A 385 -1.47 -14.81 13.15
C VAL A 385 -2.78 -14.96 12.39
N LEU A 386 -2.84 -14.48 11.14
CA LEU A 386 -4.05 -14.59 10.31
C LEU A 386 -4.44 -16.06 10.10
N LYS A 387 -3.48 -16.92 9.74
CA LYS A 387 -3.73 -18.36 9.56
C LYS A 387 -4.13 -19.05 10.87
N PHE A 388 -3.53 -18.66 11.99
CA PHE A 388 -3.88 -19.20 13.31
C PHE A 388 -5.30 -18.80 13.72
N ALA A 389 -5.69 -17.54 13.50
CA ALA A 389 -7.04 -17.07 13.78
C ALA A 389 -8.10 -17.87 13.01
N VAL A 390 -7.85 -18.17 11.72
CA VAL A 390 -8.73 -19.05 10.91
C VAL A 390 -8.75 -20.49 11.43
N LYS A 391 -7.59 -21.09 11.76
CA LYS A 391 -7.47 -22.50 12.18
C LYS A 391 -8.03 -22.77 13.59
N SER A 392 -7.87 -21.84 14.52
CA SER A 392 -8.10 -22.05 15.96
C SER A 392 -9.56 -22.32 16.37
N HIS A 393 -10.49 -22.52 15.42
CA HIS A 393 -11.95 -22.51 15.63
C HIS A 393 -12.44 -21.22 16.31
N SER A 394 -11.58 -20.20 16.40
CA SER A 394 -11.97 -18.87 16.77
C SER A 394 -12.84 -18.39 15.61
N THR A 395 -14.11 -18.10 15.86
CA THR A 395 -14.99 -17.47 14.85
C THR A 395 -14.55 -16.01 14.59
N THR A 396 -13.25 -15.71 14.70
CA THR A 396 -12.67 -14.40 14.54
C THR A 396 -12.75 -14.08 13.06
N PRO A 397 -13.49 -13.04 12.67
CA PRO A 397 -13.68 -12.74 11.27
C PRO A 397 -12.41 -12.06 10.74
N VAL A 398 -11.52 -12.83 10.12
CA VAL A 398 -10.30 -12.34 9.48
C VAL A 398 -10.29 -12.71 8.01
N SER A 399 -9.54 -11.96 7.22
CA SER A 399 -9.37 -12.26 5.79
C SER A 399 -8.42 -13.44 5.58
N ASP A 400 -8.78 -14.33 4.65
CA ASP A 400 -7.92 -15.44 4.25
C ASP A 400 -6.65 -14.98 3.53
N VAL A 401 -5.53 -15.62 3.86
CA VAL A 401 -4.23 -15.42 3.20
C VAL A 401 -4.13 -16.34 1.98
N LEU A 402 -4.14 -15.73 0.80
CA LEU A 402 -4.13 -16.42 -0.50
C LEU A 402 -2.73 -16.62 -1.06
N ALA A 403 -1.84 -15.64 -0.87
CA ALA A 403 -0.43 -15.70 -1.26
C ALA A 403 0.38 -14.76 -0.38
N TRP A 404 1.66 -15.02 -0.19
CA TRP A 404 2.53 -14.12 0.57
C TRP A 404 4.00 -14.44 0.32
N SER A 405 4.87 -13.47 0.59
CA SER A 405 6.31 -13.67 0.72
C SER A 405 6.87 -12.70 1.74
N ALA A 406 7.57 -13.21 2.76
CA ALA A 406 8.38 -12.40 3.67
C ALA A 406 9.81 -12.18 3.16
N ASP A 407 10.21 -12.91 2.11
CA ASP A 407 11.45 -12.71 1.38
C ASP A 407 11.22 -11.68 0.28
N ASP A 408 11.91 -10.55 0.31
CA ASP A 408 11.79 -9.50 -0.70
C ASP A 408 12.68 -9.72 -1.92
N SER A 409 13.54 -10.75 -1.94
CA SER A 409 14.28 -11.17 -3.13
C SER A 409 13.38 -11.84 -4.18
N ASN A 410 12.12 -12.08 -3.84
CA ASN A 410 11.11 -12.59 -4.75
C ASN A 410 10.89 -11.64 -5.95
N PRO A 411 10.26 -12.10 -7.06
CA PRO A 411 10.08 -11.29 -8.27
C PRO A 411 9.37 -9.93 -8.06
N VAL A 412 8.47 -9.81 -7.06
CA VAL A 412 7.82 -8.54 -6.70
C VAL A 412 8.81 -7.52 -6.11
N ARG A 413 10.01 -7.96 -5.73
CA ARG A 413 11.07 -7.14 -5.11
C ARG A 413 10.64 -6.46 -3.81
N SER A 414 9.68 -7.07 -3.13
CA SER A 414 9.10 -6.57 -1.88
C SER A 414 8.40 -7.69 -1.15
N GLU A 415 8.36 -7.61 0.17
CA GLU A 415 7.48 -8.46 0.96
C GLU A 415 6.02 -8.18 0.58
N TYR A 416 5.16 -9.20 0.63
CA TYR A 416 3.75 -9.00 0.35
C TYR A 416 2.85 -10.02 1.04
N ILE A 417 1.59 -9.63 1.23
CA ILE A 417 0.49 -10.52 1.61
C ILE A 417 -0.68 -10.24 0.67
N VAL A 418 -1.20 -11.26 -0.01
CA VAL A 418 -2.43 -11.20 -0.81
C VAL A 418 -3.56 -11.82 0.00
N LEU A 419 -4.59 -11.03 0.24
CA LEU A 419 -5.72 -11.33 1.10
C LEU A 419 -7.04 -11.27 0.33
N GLU A 420 -8.05 -11.94 0.87
CA GLU A 420 -9.44 -11.60 0.55
C GLU A 420 -9.81 -10.20 1.08
N PRO A 421 -10.51 -9.37 0.31
CA PRO A 421 -11.03 -8.11 0.84
C PRO A 421 -12.04 -8.38 1.95
N SER A 422 -11.92 -7.66 3.08
CA SER A 422 -12.90 -7.76 4.17
C SER A 422 -14.29 -7.32 3.66
N LEU A 423 -15.32 -8.09 4.03
CA LEU A 423 -16.71 -7.80 3.71
C LEU A 423 -17.26 -6.71 4.63
N GLY A 424 -18.37 -6.08 4.24
CA GLY A 424 -19.06 -5.10 5.07
C GLY A 424 -18.49 -3.67 5.00
N GLN A 425 -18.77 -2.88 6.04
CA GLN A 425 -18.37 -1.47 6.16
C GLN A 425 -17.62 -1.21 7.48
N GLN A 426 -16.69 -0.26 7.46
CA GLN A 426 -15.92 0.11 8.66
C GLN A 426 -16.83 0.70 9.73
N LEU A 427 -16.62 0.31 10.99
CA LEU A 427 -17.41 0.74 12.14
C LEU A 427 -17.38 2.27 12.33
N THR A 428 -16.24 2.92 12.04
CA THR A 428 -16.12 4.39 12.06
C THR A 428 -17.20 5.10 11.25
N ASN A 429 -17.68 4.51 10.15
CA ASN A 429 -18.66 5.15 9.28
C ASN A 429 -20.11 5.04 9.78
N VAL A 430 -20.38 4.14 10.73
CA VAL A 430 -21.75 3.85 11.20
C VAL A 430 -21.96 4.07 12.69
N TRP A 431 -20.90 4.01 13.51
CA TRP A 431 -20.96 4.03 14.97
C TRP A 431 -21.80 5.18 15.54
N ASP A 432 -21.60 6.40 15.06
CA ASP A 432 -22.29 7.60 15.55
C ASP A 432 -23.79 7.61 15.22
N ASN A 433 -24.21 6.84 14.21
CA ASN A 433 -25.59 6.74 13.76
C ASN A 433 -26.33 5.50 14.29
N LEU A 434 -25.64 4.59 15.00
CA LEU A 434 -26.27 3.41 15.58
C LEU A 434 -27.23 3.78 16.72
N ALA A 435 -28.38 3.11 16.74
CA ALA A 435 -29.29 3.17 17.88
C ALA A 435 -28.60 2.60 19.13
N GLU A 436 -29.02 3.07 20.31
CA GLU A 436 -28.37 2.70 21.57
C GLU A 436 -28.40 1.18 21.83
N HIS A 437 -29.54 0.53 21.60
CA HIS A 437 -29.67 -0.92 21.76
C HIS A 437 -28.74 -1.72 20.83
N ASP A 438 -28.51 -1.22 19.62
CA ASP A 438 -27.58 -1.82 18.66
C ASP A 438 -26.12 -1.63 19.08
N ARG A 439 -25.76 -0.45 19.63
CA ARG A 439 -24.43 -0.23 20.22
C ARG A 439 -24.17 -1.20 21.36
N VAL A 440 -25.14 -1.38 22.26
CA VAL A 440 -25.04 -2.35 23.36
C VAL A 440 -24.87 -3.78 22.83
N LYS A 441 -25.64 -4.18 21.80
CA LYS A 441 -25.49 -5.50 21.15
C LYS A 441 -24.11 -5.66 20.52
N LEU A 442 -23.60 -4.63 19.83
CA LEU A 442 -22.27 -4.64 19.22
C LEU A 442 -21.16 -4.73 20.28
N ILE A 443 -21.25 -3.98 21.39
CA ILE A 443 -20.29 -4.06 22.51
C ILE A 443 -20.23 -5.48 23.07
N ARG A 444 -21.37 -6.15 23.22
CA ARG A 444 -21.39 -7.57 23.65
C ARG A 444 -20.72 -8.49 22.64
N ASN A 445 -20.99 -8.29 21.35
CA ASN A 445 -20.37 -9.08 20.28
C ASN A 445 -18.85 -8.85 20.22
N PHE A 446 -18.41 -7.62 20.47
CA PHE A 446 -17.01 -7.24 20.57
C PHE A 446 -16.32 -7.91 21.76
N ALA A 447 -16.87 -7.80 22.98
CA ALA A 447 -16.31 -8.47 24.16
C ALA A 447 -16.25 -10.00 23.96
N SER A 448 -17.27 -10.59 23.32
CA SER A 448 -17.25 -12.00 22.94
C SER A 448 -16.15 -12.36 21.95
N LEU A 449 -15.81 -11.46 21.01
CA LEU A 449 -14.74 -11.65 20.05
C LEU A 449 -13.38 -11.66 20.74
N GLU A 450 -13.10 -10.65 21.57
CA GLU A 450 -11.86 -10.57 22.36
C GLU A 450 -11.67 -11.82 23.24
N SER A 451 -12.75 -12.24 23.88
CA SER A 451 -12.78 -13.44 24.73
C SER A 451 -12.41 -14.71 23.97
N LYS A 452 -12.72 -14.82 22.67
CA LYS A 452 -12.36 -15.99 21.85
C LYS A 452 -10.87 -16.02 21.55
N LEU A 453 -10.26 -14.86 21.28
CA LEU A 453 -8.82 -14.76 21.06
C LEU A 453 -8.05 -15.10 22.35
N ALA A 454 -8.49 -14.57 23.48
CA ALA A 454 -7.84 -14.75 24.79
C ALA A 454 -7.90 -16.18 25.35
N LYS A 455 -8.78 -17.05 24.83
CA LYS A 455 -8.90 -18.46 25.24
C LYS A 455 -7.82 -19.38 24.67
N ASN A 456 -7.09 -18.92 23.65
CA ASN A 456 -6.00 -19.70 23.08
C ASN A 456 -4.84 -19.80 24.07
N LYS A 457 -4.30 -21.00 24.25
CA LYS A 457 -3.19 -21.27 25.17
C LYS A 457 -1.88 -21.35 24.41
N PHE A 458 -0.86 -20.70 24.95
CA PHE A 458 0.48 -20.70 24.39
C PHE A 458 1.53 -21.09 25.44
N PRO A 459 2.66 -21.70 25.02
CA PRO A 459 3.72 -22.18 25.90
C PRO A 459 4.67 -21.08 26.41
N GLY A 460 4.49 -19.83 25.98
CA GLY A 460 5.37 -18.71 26.28
C GLY A 460 4.89 -17.41 25.62
N TYR A 461 5.77 -16.42 25.58
CA TYR A 461 5.51 -15.07 25.04
C TYR A 461 6.40 -14.79 23.82
N GLY A 462 5.92 -13.96 22.90
CA GLY A 462 6.64 -13.61 21.67
C GLY A 462 5.69 -13.39 20.49
N ALA A 463 6.24 -13.23 19.29
CA ALA A 463 5.44 -13.18 18.07
C ALA A 463 5.22 -14.60 17.51
N LEU A 464 4.07 -14.83 16.87
CA LEU A 464 3.74 -16.13 16.26
C LEU A 464 4.38 -16.24 14.87
N TYR A 465 4.91 -17.41 14.52
CA TYR A 465 5.48 -17.71 13.19
C TYR A 465 5.04 -19.09 12.69
N LEU A 466 5.09 -19.29 11.37
CA LEU A 466 4.96 -20.60 10.73
C LEU A 466 6.30 -21.34 10.74
N ARG A 467 6.32 -22.58 11.22
CA ARG A 467 7.55 -23.39 11.31
C ARG A 467 8.20 -23.65 9.95
N ASN A 468 7.38 -23.89 8.93
CA ASN A 468 7.85 -24.18 7.57
C ASN A 468 8.29 -22.94 6.78
N ALA A 469 8.10 -21.74 7.32
CA ALA A 469 8.41 -20.48 6.64
C ALA A 469 9.10 -19.49 7.58
N LEU A 470 9.99 -20.01 8.44
CA LEU A 470 10.76 -19.20 9.38
C LEU A 470 11.72 -18.24 8.65
N PRO A 471 11.84 -16.99 9.11
CA PRO A 471 12.94 -16.10 8.73
C PRO A 471 14.29 -16.79 8.93
N PRO A 472 15.30 -16.55 8.07
CA PRO A 472 16.60 -17.23 8.16
C PRO A 472 17.25 -17.14 9.55
N ALA A 473 17.15 -15.98 10.22
CA ALA A 473 17.69 -15.75 11.55
C ALA A 473 17.03 -16.60 12.66
N LEU A 474 15.83 -17.16 12.41
CA LEU A 474 15.09 -17.98 13.37
C LEU A 474 15.26 -19.49 13.13
N LYS A 475 15.98 -19.90 12.08
CA LYS A 475 16.25 -21.32 11.80
C LYS A 475 17.30 -21.94 12.71
N GLN A 476 18.01 -21.13 13.49
CA GLN A 476 18.98 -21.60 14.47
C GLN A 476 18.27 -22.23 15.69
N PRO A 477 18.89 -23.23 16.35
CA PRO A 477 18.34 -23.81 17.58
C PRO A 477 18.14 -22.74 18.67
N ASP A 478 17.18 -22.97 19.56
CA ASP A 478 16.84 -22.14 20.73
C ASP A 478 16.32 -20.71 20.42
N ARG A 479 16.09 -20.37 19.16
CA ARG A 479 15.48 -19.08 18.75
C ARG A 479 13.95 -19.10 18.69
N THR A 480 13.33 -20.26 18.94
CA THR A 480 11.88 -20.45 18.86
C THR A 480 11.34 -21.30 20.01
N ILE A 481 10.06 -21.16 20.33
CA ILE A 481 9.32 -22.03 21.26
C ILE A 481 8.17 -22.70 20.49
N ASP A 482 8.17 -24.02 20.41
CA ASP A 482 7.16 -24.79 19.68
C ASP A 482 5.77 -24.62 20.30
N VAL A 483 4.78 -24.21 19.50
CA VAL A 483 3.36 -24.13 19.90
C VAL A 483 2.64 -25.42 19.50
N ASP A 484 2.77 -25.81 18.23
CA ASP A 484 2.30 -27.08 17.68
C ASP A 484 3.18 -27.47 16.46
N GLU A 485 2.78 -28.48 15.69
CA GLU A 485 3.51 -28.90 14.47
C GLU A 485 3.55 -27.84 13.36
N THR A 486 2.69 -26.82 13.42
CA THR A 486 2.55 -25.75 12.43
C THR A 486 3.18 -24.43 12.88
N TYR A 487 3.05 -24.09 14.16
CA TYR A 487 3.39 -22.77 14.70
C TYR A 487 4.47 -22.84 15.78
N CYS A 488 5.23 -21.76 15.88
CA CYS A 488 6.15 -21.51 16.98
C CYS A 488 6.13 -20.03 17.37
N LEU A 489 6.55 -19.73 18.59
CA LEU A 489 6.84 -18.38 19.05
C LEU A 489 8.28 -18.04 18.67
N GLY A 490 8.50 -16.80 18.25
CA GLY A 490 9.81 -16.22 17.99
C GLY A 490 9.90 -14.81 18.58
N PRO A 491 10.94 -14.04 18.22
CA PRO A 491 11.12 -12.71 18.75
C PRO A 491 9.97 -11.79 18.39
N MET A 492 9.52 -10.99 19.36
CA MET A 492 8.60 -9.87 19.16
C MET A 492 9.17 -8.86 18.15
N TYR A 493 8.31 -8.13 17.46
CA TYR A 493 8.66 -6.93 16.71
C TYR A 493 7.57 -5.86 16.92
N HIS A 494 7.93 -4.57 16.80
CA HIS A 494 6.99 -3.46 16.97
C HIS A 494 7.44 -2.22 16.19
N GLY A 495 6.54 -1.25 15.97
CA GLY A 495 6.82 -0.05 15.16
C GLY A 495 7.86 0.92 15.75
N SER A 496 8.38 0.66 16.95
CA SER A 496 9.47 1.42 17.58
C SER A 496 10.77 0.60 17.69
N TRP A 497 10.85 -0.52 16.96
CA TRP A 497 12.06 -1.30 16.87
C TRP A 497 13.23 -0.42 16.36
N PRO A 498 14.40 -0.47 17.00
CA PRO A 498 15.56 0.31 16.58
C PRO A 498 16.03 -0.14 15.19
N GLY A 499 16.00 0.76 14.20
CA GLY A 499 16.37 0.40 12.82
C GLY A 499 16.01 1.40 11.73
N GLY A 500 15.46 2.57 12.08
CA GLY A 500 15.53 3.74 11.21
C GLY A 500 16.88 4.43 11.37
N PHE A 501 17.87 4.07 10.54
CA PHE A 501 19.19 4.73 10.41
C PHE A 501 20.07 4.90 11.67
N ALA A 502 19.69 4.45 12.87
CA ALA A 502 20.32 4.95 14.11
C ALA A 502 20.56 3.94 15.27
N ALA A 503 20.48 2.62 15.06
CA ALA A 503 20.84 1.66 16.10
C ALA A 503 21.31 0.34 15.51
N ASP A 504 22.26 -0.33 16.17
CA ASP A 504 22.73 -1.67 15.82
C ASP A 504 21.59 -2.68 16.08
N PRO A 505 20.99 -3.28 15.03
CA PRO A 505 19.86 -4.19 15.17
C PRO A 505 20.18 -5.46 15.97
N ASP A 506 21.46 -5.87 16.03
CA ASP A 506 21.85 -7.18 16.54
C ASP A 506 21.82 -7.25 18.08
N ASP A 507 22.09 -6.13 18.77
CA ASP A 507 22.05 -6.08 20.24
C ASP A 507 20.61 -6.03 20.79
N TYR A 508 19.73 -5.24 20.18
CA TYR A 508 18.32 -5.17 20.60
C TYR A 508 17.58 -6.50 20.33
N ALA A 509 17.91 -7.17 19.22
CA ALA A 509 17.31 -8.45 18.85
C ALA A 509 17.55 -9.56 19.89
N LYS A 510 18.59 -9.46 20.73
CA LYS A 510 18.87 -10.43 21.81
C LYS A 510 17.78 -10.44 22.88
N TYR A 511 17.20 -9.28 23.17
CA TYR A 511 16.20 -9.09 24.22
C TYR A 511 14.77 -9.10 23.68
N SER A 512 14.54 -9.65 22.50
CA SER A 512 13.23 -9.59 21.84
C SER A 512 12.44 -10.90 21.97
N GLY A 513 12.94 -11.83 22.77
CA GLY A 513 12.33 -13.14 22.98
C GLY A 513 12.70 -14.15 21.89
N PRO A 514 11.97 -15.27 21.80
CA PRO A 514 10.78 -15.60 22.61
C PRO A 514 11.12 -15.89 24.08
N TRP A 515 10.11 -15.86 24.95
CA TRP A 515 10.27 -16.04 26.40
C TRP A 515 9.39 -17.17 26.94
N ARG A 516 9.91 -17.98 27.86
CA ARG A 516 9.15 -19.07 28.50
C ARG A 516 8.47 -18.61 29.79
N THR A 517 9.03 -17.60 30.44
CA THR A 517 8.55 -17.15 31.76
C THR A 517 8.30 -15.64 31.80
N LEU A 518 7.41 -15.22 32.70
CA LEU A 518 7.13 -13.80 32.91
C LEU A 518 8.38 -13.03 33.37
N ALA A 519 9.23 -13.67 34.18
CA ALA A 519 10.48 -13.09 34.66
C ALA A 519 11.47 -12.83 33.52
N GLU A 520 11.59 -13.76 32.56
CA GLU A 520 12.41 -13.55 31.35
C GLU A 520 11.90 -12.37 30.52
N LEU A 521 10.59 -12.33 30.25
CA LEU A 521 9.96 -11.23 29.53
C LEU A 521 10.22 -9.89 30.23
N GLY A 522 9.92 -9.80 31.53
CA GLY A 522 10.09 -8.55 32.29
C GLY A 522 11.53 -8.05 32.28
N ARG A 523 12.51 -8.93 32.50
CA ARG A 523 13.95 -8.62 32.44
C ARG A 523 14.35 -8.09 31.07
N ASP A 524 13.94 -8.77 29.99
CA ASP A 524 14.34 -8.39 28.64
C ASP A 524 13.70 -7.09 28.17
N LEU A 525 12.46 -6.79 28.57
CA LEU A 525 11.82 -5.48 28.31
C LEU A 525 12.60 -4.32 28.97
N VAL A 526 13.19 -4.55 30.15
CA VAL A 526 14.08 -3.55 30.79
C VAL A 526 15.38 -3.41 30.01
N HIS A 527 15.99 -4.52 29.58
CA HIS A 527 17.20 -4.48 28.75
C HIS A 527 16.98 -3.83 27.38
N GLN A 528 15.79 -3.99 26.77
CA GLN A 528 15.41 -3.24 25.57
C GLN A 528 15.49 -1.73 25.83
N GLY A 529 14.95 -1.26 26.96
CA GLY A 529 15.05 0.13 27.39
C GLY A 529 16.50 0.59 27.56
N ILE A 530 17.33 -0.20 28.24
CA ILE A 530 18.77 0.09 28.44
C ILE A 530 19.49 0.19 27.09
N CYS A 531 19.25 -0.77 26.19
CA CYS A 531 19.85 -0.81 24.86
C CYS A 531 19.48 0.43 24.04
N GLN A 532 18.23 0.89 24.11
CA GLN A 532 17.81 2.13 23.46
C GLN A 532 18.52 3.34 24.08
N VAL A 533 18.55 3.43 25.42
CA VAL A 533 19.22 4.51 26.15
C VAL A 533 20.71 4.64 25.74
N GLN A 534 21.42 3.52 25.65
CA GLN A 534 22.85 3.50 25.31
C GLN A 534 23.14 3.85 23.84
N ASN A 535 22.27 3.42 22.91
CA ASN A 535 22.55 3.53 21.48
C ASN A 535 21.97 4.80 20.82
N TYR A 536 20.86 5.36 21.32
CA TYR A 536 20.13 6.44 20.64
C TYR A 536 20.61 7.86 20.99
N LYS A 537 21.90 8.15 20.75
CA LYS A 537 22.58 9.42 21.14
C LYS A 537 21.89 10.72 20.68
N THR A 538 21.08 10.68 19.62
CA THR A 538 20.40 11.86 19.04
C THR A 538 19.05 12.19 19.69
N SER A 539 18.57 11.38 20.65
CA SER A 539 17.26 11.59 21.29
C SER A 539 17.30 12.16 22.72
N TYR A 540 18.49 12.37 23.30
CA TYR A 540 18.65 12.82 24.69
C TYR A 540 18.77 14.33 24.88
N ALA A 541 18.74 15.13 23.80
CA ALA A 541 18.87 16.58 23.92
C ALA A 541 17.66 17.17 24.66
N GLY A 542 17.85 17.38 25.98
CA GLY A 542 17.00 17.98 27.01
C GLY A 542 15.62 18.48 26.59
N ARG A 543 14.59 17.64 26.72
CA ARG A 543 13.17 18.03 26.56
C ARG A 543 12.58 18.75 27.79
N GLY A 544 13.44 19.23 28.69
CA GLY A 544 13.06 19.72 30.02
C GLY A 544 13.23 18.69 31.13
N PRO A 545 12.98 19.09 32.39
CA PRO A 545 13.38 18.34 33.59
C PRO A 545 12.68 16.98 33.76
N HIS A 546 11.51 16.77 33.13
CA HIS A 546 10.76 15.51 33.22
C HIS A 546 11.32 14.37 32.35
N TYR A 547 12.23 14.66 31.41
CA TYR A 547 12.77 13.64 30.52
C TYR A 547 13.85 12.79 31.19
N GLY A 548 14.73 13.44 31.95
CA GLY A 548 15.90 12.84 32.59
C GLY A 548 17.16 12.83 31.73
N THR A 549 18.32 12.70 32.37
CA THR A 549 19.61 12.44 31.72
C THR A 549 19.76 10.96 31.36
N PRO A 550 20.66 10.60 30.43
CA PRO A 550 20.95 9.19 30.14
C PRO A 550 21.31 8.37 31.38
N GLU A 551 22.06 8.96 32.32
CA GLU A 551 22.42 8.33 33.59
C GLU A 551 21.19 8.08 34.46
N GLU A 552 20.27 9.04 34.56
CA GLU A 552 19.01 8.88 35.30
C GLU A 552 18.11 7.81 34.65
N HIS A 553 18.06 7.74 33.32
CA HIS A 553 17.37 6.66 32.61
C HIS A 553 17.93 5.29 32.99
N LEU A 554 19.26 5.14 32.96
CA LEU A 554 19.92 3.88 33.33
C LEU A 554 19.68 3.54 34.80
N GLN A 555 19.79 4.50 35.72
CA GLN A 555 19.55 4.28 37.15
C GLN A 555 18.12 3.82 37.45
N VAL A 556 17.12 4.46 36.83
CA VAL A 556 15.71 4.06 36.98
C VAL A 556 15.48 2.67 36.41
N LEU A 557 16.03 2.36 35.23
CA LEU A 557 15.90 1.04 34.62
C LEU A 557 16.63 -0.05 35.41
N ASP A 558 17.81 0.22 35.96
CA ASP A 558 18.54 -0.70 36.84
C ASP A 558 17.76 -0.98 38.13
N THR A 559 17.09 0.03 38.68
CA THR A 559 16.18 -0.15 39.82
C THR A 559 15.01 -1.06 39.44
N VAL A 560 14.41 -0.86 38.26
CA VAL A 560 13.37 -1.76 37.75
C VAL A 560 13.91 -3.18 37.56
N LEU A 561 15.13 -3.34 37.05
CA LEU A 561 15.76 -4.64 36.82
C LEU A 561 15.92 -5.45 38.11
N GLN A 562 16.22 -4.78 39.22
CA GLN A 562 16.34 -5.42 40.54
C GLN A 562 14.99 -5.89 41.08
N VAL A 563 13.92 -5.13 40.85
CA VAL A 563 12.58 -5.42 41.42
C VAL A 563 11.72 -6.30 40.54
N MET A 564 11.95 -6.30 39.22
CA MET A 564 11.14 -7.03 38.25
C MET A 564 10.98 -8.52 38.62
N PRO A 565 12.05 -9.28 39.00
CA PRO A 565 11.91 -10.67 39.41
C PRO A 565 10.99 -10.85 40.64
N ILE A 566 10.99 -9.91 41.58
CA ILE A 566 10.12 -9.91 42.76
C ILE A 566 8.67 -9.65 42.34
N LEU A 567 8.44 -8.62 41.52
CA LEU A 567 7.10 -8.25 41.04
C LEU A 567 6.46 -9.36 40.20
N THR A 568 7.23 -10.14 39.45
CA THR A 568 6.71 -11.29 38.68
C THR A 568 6.17 -12.42 39.56
N GLN A 569 6.53 -12.44 40.86
CA GLN A 569 6.05 -13.41 41.84
C GLN A 569 4.81 -12.92 42.61
N ALA A 570 4.49 -11.62 42.51
CA ALA A 570 3.33 -11.04 43.18
C ALA A 570 2.03 -11.74 42.72
N VAL A 571 1.22 -12.19 43.68
CA VAL A 571 0.00 -12.98 43.40
C VAL A 571 -0.94 -12.28 42.41
N PRO A 572 -1.24 -10.97 42.54
CA PRO A 572 -2.12 -10.27 41.59
C PRO A 572 -1.59 -10.23 40.15
N ILE A 573 -0.29 -10.44 39.94
CA ILE A 573 0.32 -10.45 38.62
C ILE A 573 0.41 -11.86 38.07
N ARG A 574 0.89 -12.80 38.89
CA ARG A 574 1.06 -14.20 38.49
C ARG A 574 -0.25 -14.84 38.06
N ASN A 575 -1.36 -14.53 38.74
CA ASN A 575 -2.68 -15.09 38.40
C ASN A 575 -3.19 -14.63 37.04
N HIS A 576 -2.70 -13.49 36.54
CA HIS A 576 -3.13 -12.87 35.27
C HIS A 576 -2.03 -12.86 34.21
N ALA A 577 -0.96 -13.63 34.43
CA ALA A 577 0.22 -13.66 33.57
C ALA A 577 0.09 -14.62 32.38
N GLU A 578 -1.02 -15.35 32.26
CA GLU A 578 -1.21 -16.34 31.19
C GLU A 578 -0.94 -15.72 29.81
N PRO A 579 -0.15 -16.38 28.93
CA PRO A 579 0.12 -15.86 27.60
C PRO A 579 -1.14 -15.92 26.74
N VAL A 580 -1.57 -14.77 26.23
CA VAL A 580 -2.78 -14.64 25.40
C VAL A 580 -2.48 -13.91 24.11
N LEU A 581 -3.24 -14.26 23.06
CA LEU A 581 -3.30 -13.52 21.81
C LEU A 581 -4.38 -12.45 21.93
N SER A 582 -4.04 -11.19 21.69
CA SER A 582 -5.01 -10.09 21.55
C SER A 582 -4.67 -9.24 20.34
N HIS A 583 -5.67 -8.55 19.80
CA HIS A 583 -5.43 -7.58 18.74
C HIS A 583 -4.75 -6.33 19.32
N PRO A 584 -3.69 -5.80 18.68
CA PRO A 584 -2.91 -4.69 19.25
C PRO A 584 -3.63 -3.33 19.16
N ASP A 585 -4.56 -3.17 18.21
CA ASP A 585 -5.23 -1.89 17.94
C ASP A 585 -6.72 -2.05 17.59
N PHE A 586 -7.56 -2.31 18.59
CA PHE A 586 -9.03 -2.33 18.40
C PHE A 586 -9.61 -0.91 18.30
N HIS A 587 -9.40 -0.31 17.13
CA HIS A 587 -9.98 0.97 16.73
C HIS A 587 -11.17 0.75 15.77
N PRO A 588 -12.24 1.57 15.79
CA PRO A 588 -13.39 1.42 14.88
C PRO A 588 -13.06 1.38 13.38
N GLY A 589 -11.91 1.94 12.97
CA GLY A 589 -11.44 1.89 11.58
C GLY A 589 -10.92 0.52 11.16
N ASN A 590 -10.55 -0.33 12.13
CA ASN A 590 -10.02 -1.68 11.91
C ASN A 590 -11.11 -2.76 12.06
N ILE A 591 -12.33 -2.36 12.41
CA ILE A 591 -13.48 -3.26 12.62
C ILE A 591 -14.46 -3.05 11.47
N PHE A 592 -14.85 -4.14 10.82
CA PHE A 592 -15.86 -4.17 9.77
C PHE A 592 -17.12 -4.86 10.30
N VAL A 593 -18.26 -4.21 10.08
CA VAL A 593 -19.59 -4.72 10.44
C VAL A 593 -20.42 -4.99 9.18
N SER A 594 -21.39 -5.90 9.28
CA SER A 594 -22.28 -6.22 8.16
C SER A 594 -23.04 -4.97 7.68
N THR A 595 -23.29 -4.89 6.37
CA THR A 595 -24.15 -3.85 5.80
C THR A 595 -25.62 -4.07 6.15
N ASP A 596 -26.02 -5.32 6.41
CA ASP A 596 -27.41 -5.69 6.65
C ASP A 596 -27.77 -5.63 8.15
N ASP A 597 -26.85 -6.07 9.02
CA ASP A 597 -26.94 -5.93 10.48
C ASP A 597 -25.62 -5.36 11.04
N PRO A 598 -25.53 -4.04 11.29
CA PRO A 598 -24.29 -3.40 11.72
C PRO A 598 -23.87 -3.75 13.16
N THR A 599 -24.63 -4.61 13.86
CA THR A 599 -24.23 -5.19 15.14
C THR A 599 -23.36 -6.45 14.99
N VAL A 600 -23.27 -7.01 13.77
CA VAL A 600 -22.48 -8.20 13.47
C VAL A 600 -21.10 -7.80 12.93
N ILE A 601 -20.05 -8.18 13.65
CA ILE A 601 -18.65 -8.00 13.21
C ILE A 601 -18.34 -9.07 12.16
N VAL A 602 -17.94 -8.63 10.95
CA VAL A 602 -17.65 -9.49 9.79
C VAL A 602 -16.21 -9.36 9.30
N GLY A 603 -15.40 -8.50 9.91
CA GLY A 603 -13.97 -8.42 9.63
C GLY A 603 -13.21 -7.64 10.69
N VAL A 604 -11.99 -8.08 11.00
CA VAL A 604 -10.98 -7.32 11.75
C VAL A 604 -9.70 -7.31 10.94
N ILE A 605 -9.12 -6.13 10.77
CA ILE A 605 -7.90 -5.90 9.99
C ILE A 605 -6.80 -5.29 10.85
N ASP A 606 -5.59 -5.20 10.28
CA ASP A 606 -4.39 -4.64 10.92
C ASP A 606 -3.82 -5.49 12.06
N TRP A 607 -3.61 -6.77 11.76
CA TRP A 607 -3.00 -7.75 12.67
C TRP A 607 -1.47 -7.61 12.79
N GLN A 608 -0.89 -6.57 12.20
CA GLN A 608 0.54 -6.29 12.31
C GLN A 608 0.92 -5.97 13.77
N PHE A 609 2.11 -6.42 14.20
CA PHE A 609 2.61 -6.29 15.59
C PHE A 609 1.86 -7.11 16.64
N THR A 610 0.94 -7.98 16.23
CA THR A 610 0.26 -8.90 17.15
C THR A 610 1.27 -9.84 17.82
N CYS A 611 1.29 -9.86 19.15
CA CYS A 611 2.18 -10.70 19.94
C CYS A 611 1.40 -11.46 21.02
N ILE A 612 1.91 -12.62 21.40
CA ILE A 612 1.46 -13.36 22.57
C ILE A 612 2.16 -12.77 23.80
N LEU A 613 1.38 -12.20 24.72
CA LEU A 613 1.86 -11.48 25.89
C LEU A 613 0.99 -11.80 27.13
N PRO A 614 1.43 -11.45 28.35
CA PRO A 614 0.64 -11.68 29.55
C PRO A 614 -0.73 -10.99 29.48
N ARG A 615 -1.80 -11.70 29.87
CA ARG A 615 -3.17 -11.16 29.83
C ARG A 615 -3.31 -9.78 30.48
N PHE A 616 -2.68 -9.56 31.64
CA PHE A 616 -2.74 -8.27 32.34
C PHE A 616 -2.13 -7.09 31.56
N THR A 617 -1.26 -7.32 30.55
CA THR A 617 -0.71 -6.23 29.72
C THR A 617 -1.50 -6.03 28.42
N GLN A 618 -2.22 -7.07 27.99
CA GLN A 618 -2.98 -7.13 26.74
C GLN A 618 -4.42 -6.63 26.91
N VAL A 619 -5.11 -7.01 27.99
CA VAL A 619 -6.50 -6.58 28.22
C VAL A 619 -6.53 -5.12 28.63
N ARG A 620 -7.19 -4.30 27.81
CA ARG A 620 -7.31 -2.85 27.99
C ARG A 620 -8.70 -2.41 27.58
N TRP A 621 -9.08 -1.22 28.02
CA TRP A 621 -10.24 -0.55 27.46
C TRP A 621 -9.98 -0.21 25.99
N PRO A 622 -10.83 -0.64 25.04
CA PRO A 622 -10.79 -0.14 23.67
C PRO A 622 -11.03 1.37 23.69
N LEU A 623 -10.28 2.14 22.90
CA LEU A 623 -10.28 3.61 22.99
C LEU A 623 -11.69 4.23 22.91
N PHE A 624 -12.56 3.70 22.04
CA PHE A 624 -13.94 4.18 21.86
C PHE A 624 -14.93 3.71 22.95
N LEU A 625 -14.48 2.86 23.86
CA LEU A 625 -15.20 2.35 25.03
C LEU A 625 -14.46 2.66 26.34
N ALA A 626 -13.42 3.50 26.28
CA ALA A 626 -12.65 3.89 27.44
C ALA A 626 -13.53 4.69 28.41
N PRO A 627 -13.43 4.42 29.72
CA PRO A 627 -14.21 5.15 30.70
C PRO A 627 -13.72 6.60 30.83
N PRO A 628 -14.61 7.54 31.21
CA PRO A 628 -14.21 8.89 31.55
C PRO A 628 -13.42 8.92 32.86
N GLU A 629 -12.78 10.07 33.14
CA GLU A 629 -12.07 10.30 34.40
C GLU A 629 -13.00 10.14 35.61
N GLY A 630 -12.49 9.51 36.69
CA GLY A 630 -13.26 9.24 37.90
C GLY A 630 -14.22 8.04 37.84
N TYR A 631 -14.30 7.33 36.71
CA TYR A 631 -15.09 6.11 36.60
C TYR A 631 -14.68 5.03 37.62
N GLN A 632 -15.68 4.40 38.24
CA GLN A 632 -15.49 3.29 39.18
C GLN A 632 -15.85 1.94 38.52
N PRO A 633 -14.86 1.06 38.31
CA PRO A 633 -15.12 -0.33 37.92
C PRO A 633 -15.94 -1.09 38.97
N GLY A 634 -16.64 -2.14 38.54
CA GLY A 634 -17.41 -3.03 39.39
C GLY A 634 -18.91 -2.71 39.42
N THR A 635 -19.54 -2.96 40.58
CA THR A 635 -21.00 -2.88 40.77
C THR A 635 -21.64 -1.48 40.72
N PRO A 636 -20.94 -0.35 40.98
CA PRO A 636 -21.58 0.96 40.89
C PRO A 636 -22.05 1.26 39.47
N ASN A 637 -23.31 1.66 39.30
CA ASN A 637 -23.80 2.19 38.02
C ASN A 637 -23.42 3.67 37.89
N PRO A 638 -23.06 4.14 36.68
CA PRO A 638 -22.93 5.57 36.43
C PRO A 638 -24.26 6.28 36.71
N GLU A 639 -24.22 7.39 37.43
CA GLU A 639 -25.36 8.26 37.71
C GLU A 639 -25.04 9.69 37.22
N LEU A 640 -26.07 10.45 36.87
CA LEU A 640 -25.91 11.89 36.58
C LEU A 640 -25.76 12.66 37.90
N PRO A 641 -25.02 13.78 37.92
CA PRO A 641 -24.93 14.63 39.11
C PRO A 641 -26.34 15.09 39.56
N PRO A 642 -26.60 15.23 40.87
CA PRO A 642 -27.90 15.70 41.37
C PRO A 642 -28.29 17.11 40.88
N SER A 643 -27.30 17.89 40.42
CA SER A 643 -27.46 19.25 39.90
C SER A 643 -27.85 19.33 38.41
N TYR A 644 -27.90 18.19 37.71
CA TYR A 644 -28.19 18.16 36.27
C TYR A 644 -29.66 18.50 35.98
N ASN A 645 -29.89 19.45 35.07
CA ASN A 645 -31.23 19.85 34.62
C ASN A 645 -31.63 19.09 33.34
N THR A 646 -32.75 18.37 33.39
CA THR A 646 -33.25 17.55 32.29
C THR A 646 -33.91 18.34 31.16
N ASP A 647 -34.15 19.64 31.34
CA ASP A 647 -34.86 20.48 30.37
C ASP A 647 -33.95 21.13 29.29
N ASP A 648 -32.64 20.89 29.34
CA ASP A 648 -31.68 21.47 28.39
C ASP A 648 -31.71 20.73 27.04
N THR A 649 -31.93 21.46 25.94
CA THR A 649 -32.09 20.88 24.59
C THR A 649 -30.77 20.53 23.90
N GLU A 650 -29.65 21.04 24.39
CA GLU A 650 -28.31 20.66 23.95
C GLU A 650 -27.68 19.67 24.93
N LYS A 651 -27.04 18.62 24.42
CA LYS A 651 -26.33 17.65 25.27
C LYS A 651 -25.22 18.35 26.06
N SER A 652 -25.42 18.52 27.36
CA SER A 652 -24.39 19.07 28.25
C SER A 652 -23.14 18.18 28.26
N GLU A 653 -22.00 18.73 28.68
CA GLU A 653 -20.77 17.95 28.87
C GLU A 653 -20.99 16.81 29.88
N GLU A 654 -21.77 17.05 30.93
CA GLU A 654 -22.14 16.05 31.95
C GLU A 654 -22.89 14.86 31.32
N GLN A 655 -23.81 15.12 30.39
CA GLN A 655 -24.54 14.07 29.69
C GLN A 655 -23.62 13.24 28.79
N LYS A 656 -22.63 13.86 28.13
CA LYS A 656 -21.64 13.13 27.30
C LYS A 656 -20.76 12.22 28.15
N VAL A 657 -20.26 12.72 29.28
CA VAL A 657 -19.46 11.95 30.25
C VAL A 657 -20.28 10.78 30.80
N HIS A 658 -21.55 11.00 31.11
CA HIS A 658 -22.44 9.94 31.56
C HIS A 658 -22.67 8.86 30.48
N GLU A 659 -22.90 9.25 29.22
CA GLU A 659 -23.01 8.32 28.08
C GLU A 659 -21.70 7.51 27.85
N GLU A 660 -20.53 8.12 28.06
CA GLU A 660 -19.23 7.42 28.04
C GLU A 660 -19.13 6.40 29.18
N ALA A 661 -19.49 6.79 30.41
CA ALA A 661 -19.48 5.90 31.56
C ALA A 661 -20.44 4.71 31.39
N LEU A 662 -21.63 4.93 30.83
CA LEU A 662 -22.60 3.85 30.53
C LEU A 662 -22.05 2.89 29.47
N ARG A 663 -21.39 3.39 28.42
CA ARG A 663 -20.75 2.55 27.41
C ARG A 663 -19.62 1.70 28.01
N ALA A 664 -18.77 2.30 28.83
CA ALA A 664 -17.73 1.58 29.55
C ALA A 664 -18.32 0.50 30.48
N LYS A 665 -19.38 0.83 31.23
CA LYS A 665 -20.10 -0.14 32.09
C LYS A 665 -20.70 -1.30 31.28
N CYS A 666 -21.26 -1.01 30.11
CA CYS A 666 -21.76 -2.03 29.20
C CYS A 666 -20.65 -2.99 28.74
N TYR A 667 -19.48 -2.46 28.35
CA TYR A 667 -18.32 -3.27 27.98
C TYR A 667 -17.82 -4.10 29.16
N GLU A 668 -17.72 -3.49 30.35
CA GLU A 668 -17.32 -4.18 31.59
C GLU A 668 -18.22 -5.38 31.88
N ALA A 669 -19.53 -5.17 31.88
CA ALA A 669 -20.52 -6.22 32.12
C ALA A 669 -20.49 -7.30 31.03
N ALA A 670 -20.28 -6.89 29.78
CA ALA A 670 -20.14 -7.82 28.66
C ALA A 670 -18.89 -8.70 28.81
N LEU A 671 -17.75 -8.11 29.19
CA LEU A 671 -16.48 -8.81 29.40
C LEU A 671 -16.57 -9.77 30.59
N LEU A 672 -17.14 -9.32 31.72
CA LEU A 672 -17.41 -10.16 32.89
C LEU A 672 -18.23 -11.39 32.51
N LYS A 673 -19.26 -11.21 31.67
CA LYS A 673 -20.13 -12.30 31.21
C LYS A 673 -19.43 -13.23 30.21
N SER A 674 -18.58 -12.70 29.34
CA SER A 674 -17.97 -13.47 28.24
C SER A 674 -16.69 -14.18 28.64
N HIS A 675 -15.89 -13.58 29.53
CA HIS A 675 -14.60 -14.10 30.00
C HIS A 675 -14.16 -13.43 31.31
N LEU A 676 -14.49 -14.08 32.43
CA LEU A 676 -14.18 -13.61 33.79
C LEU A 676 -12.68 -13.32 33.96
N GLU A 677 -11.81 -14.16 33.43
CA GLU A 677 -10.36 -14.03 33.56
C GLU A 677 -9.82 -12.75 32.90
N SER A 678 -10.42 -12.31 31.79
CA SER A 678 -10.08 -11.02 31.18
C SER A 678 -10.60 -9.85 32.00
N TYR A 679 -11.80 -9.97 32.56
CA TYR A 679 -12.35 -8.95 33.46
C TYR A 679 -11.48 -8.75 34.71
N LEU A 680 -11.08 -9.84 35.36
CA LEU A 680 -10.19 -9.78 36.53
C LEU A 680 -8.81 -9.24 36.14
N ALA A 681 -8.26 -9.68 35.00
CA ALA A 681 -7.00 -9.15 34.50
C ALA A 681 -7.07 -7.66 34.12
N LEU A 682 -8.26 -7.10 33.82
CA LEU A 682 -8.46 -5.68 33.58
C LEU A 682 -8.44 -4.86 34.87
N THR A 683 -8.99 -5.41 35.96
CA THR A 683 -9.36 -4.67 37.20
C THR A 683 -8.47 -4.95 38.42
N GLU A 684 -7.92 -6.15 38.57
CA GLU A 684 -7.14 -6.55 39.76
C GLU A 684 -5.64 -6.19 39.72
N PRO A 685 -4.92 -6.31 38.58
CA PRO A 685 -3.49 -6.02 38.53
C PRO A 685 -3.17 -4.58 38.93
N ASP A 686 -2.15 -4.41 39.78
CA ASP A 686 -1.63 -3.10 40.15
C ASP A 686 -1.20 -2.32 38.89
N VAL A 687 -1.71 -1.09 38.78
CA VAL A 687 -1.51 -0.23 37.60
C VAL A 687 -0.04 0.13 37.41
N ALA A 688 0.71 0.33 38.50
CA ALA A 688 2.13 0.63 38.43
C ALA A 688 2.92 -0.57 37.92
N ILE A 689 2.64 -1.79 38.41
CA ILE A 689 3.30 -3.00 37.88
C ILE A 689 2.95 -3.17 36.39
N ARG A 690 1.67 -3.07 36.01
CA ARG A 690 1.25 -3.17 34.59
C ARG A 690 2.00 -2.17 33.73
N ARG A 691 2.13 -0.92 34.19
CA ARG A 691 2.78 0.16 33.45
C ARG A 691 4.27 -0.08 33.25
N LEU A 692 4.98 -0.64 34.25
CA LEU A 692 6.40 -1.01 34.10
C LEU A 692 6.66 -1.91 32.89
N PHE A 693 5.86 -2.97 32.70
CA PHE A 693 5.98 -3.86 31.54
C PHE A 693 5.76 -3.16 30.19
N THR A 694 5.09 -2.01 30.18
CA THR A 694 4.69 -1.31 28.96
C THR A 694 5.48 -0.03 28.72
N SER A 695 6.22 0.47 29.71
CA SER A 695 6.92 1.75 29.65
C SER A 695 8.45 1.59 29.69
N CYS A 696 8.99 0.52 30.28
CA CYS A 696 10.44 0.31 30.36
C CYS A 696 11.17 0.32 28.99
N PRO A 697 10.65 -0.32 27.93
CA PRO A 697 11.27 -0.25 26.60
C PRO A 697 11.27 1.16 25.97
N PHE A 698 10.45 2.09 26.48
CA PHE A 698 10.17 3.38 25.84
C PHE A 698 10.59 4.60 26.66
N THR A 699 11.37 4.44 27.73
CA THR A 699 11.85 5.58 28.53
C THR A 699 12.61 6.58 27.67
N TYR A 700 13.43 6.11 26.73
CA TYR A 700 14.14 6.95 25.75
C TYR A 700 13.22 7.84 24.88
N ARG A 701 11.91 7.56 24.83
CA ARG A 701 10.90 8.31 24.08
C ARG A 701 10.02 9.15 25.01
N ASP A 702 9.58 8.55 26.12
CA ASP A 702 8.53 9.07 27.00
C ASP A 702 9.07 9.79 28.25
N GLY A 703 10.38 9.71 28.50
CA GLY A 703 11.05 10.25 29.70
C GLY A 703 11.08 9.27 30.88
N ILE A 704 11.81 9.63 31.93
CA ILE A 704 11.94 8.82 33.16
C ILE A 704 10.72 8.91 34.09
N LEU A 705 9.98 10.02 34.06
CA LEU A 705 8.93 10.29 35.05
C LEU A 705 7.87 9.19 35.18
N PRO A 706 7.29 8.68 34.08
CA PRO A 706 6.29 7.61 34.16
C PRO A 706 6.77 6.36 34.90
N VAL A 707 8.02 5.96 34.69
CA VAL A 707 8.60 4.77 35.33
C VAL A 707 8.95 5.06 36.79
N ARG A 708 9.48 6.26 37.08
CA ARG A 708 9.79 6.68 38.45
C ARG A 708 8.52 6.82 39.31
N ASP A 709 7.42 7.32 38.75
CA ASP A 709 6.10 7.39 39.39
C ASP A 709 5.58 5.98 39.75
N CYS A 710 5.79 5.01 38.85
CA CYS A 710 5.47 3.61 39.15
C CYS A 710 6.31 3.08 40.33
N LEU A 711 7.62 3.32 40.33
CA LEU A 711 8.49 2.91 41.44
C LEU A 711 8.08 3.55 42.77
N LEU A 712 7.72 4.84 42.77
CA LEU A 712 7.26 5.56 43.96
C LEU A 712 5.95 4.98 44.50
N LYS A 713 4.95 4.76 43.64
CA LYS A 713 3.67 4.13 44.02
C LYS A 713 3.86 2.71 44.56
N LEU A 714 4.75 1.93 43.94
CA LEU A 714 5.09 0.59 44.43
C LEU A 714 5.79 0.61 45.77
N TRP A 715 6.67 1.59 46.01
CA TRP A 715 7.33 1.76 47.32
C TRP A 715 6.31 2.12 48.40
N GLN A 716 5.38 3.05 48.12
CA GLN A 716 4.33 3.46 49.06
C GLN A 716 3.38 2.31 49.45
N HIS A 717 3.06 1.42 48.51
CA HIS A 717 2.11 0.32 48.74
C HIS A 717 2.76 -1.08 48.73
N TRP A 718 4.08 -1.17 48.93
CA TRP A 718 4.82 -2.43 48.81
C TRP A 718 4.25 -3.57 49.66
N ALA A 719 3.81 -3.25 50.89
CA ALA A 719 3.20 -4.20 51.81
C ALA A 719 1.92 -4.86 51.27
N HIS A 720 1.22 -4.22 50.33
CA HIS A 720 -0.01 -4.73 49.72
C HIS A 720 0.25 -5.64 48.50
N LEU A 721 1.48 -5.70 47.99
CA LEU A 721 1.83 -6.51 46.82
C LEU A 721 1.90 -8.03 47.12
N GLN A 722 1.81 -8.41 48.41
CA GLN A 722 1.87 -9.81 48.87
C GLN A 722 3.14 -10.55 48.41
N VAL A 723 4.28 -9.85 48.44
CA VAL A 723 5.62 -10.42 48.17
C VAL A 723 6.38 -10.64 49.48
N SER A 724 7.26 -11.64 49.51
CA SER A 724 8.00 -12.01 50.74
C SER A 724 9.21 -11.11 51.03
N GLN A 725 9.69 -10.38 50.04
CA GLN A 725 10.88 -9.53 50.13
C GLN A 725 10.52 -8.11 50.56
N GLU A 726 11.41 -7.45 51.30
CA GLU A 726 11.32 -6.00 51.52
C GLU A 726 11.61 -5.22 50.23
N CYS A 727 11.11 -3.98 50.15
CA CYS A 727 11.37 -3.10 49.01
C CYS A 727 12.88 -2.80 48.91
N PRO A 728 13.54 -3.13 47.79
CA PRO A 728 15.00 -3.02 47.68
C PRO A 728 15.49 -1.59 47.43
N TYR A 729 14.58 -0.63 47.28
CA TYR A 729 14.86 0.79 47.10
C TYR A 729 13.99 1.62 48.06
N ARG A 730 14.40 2.86 48.32
CA ARG A 730 13.70 3.82 49.18
C ARG A 730 13.76 5.21 48.56
N PHE A 731 12.77 6.03 48.86
CA PHE A 731 12.77 7.45 48.54
C PHE A 731 12.94 8.28 49.82
N THR A 732 13.72 9.34 49.73
CA THR A 732 13.79 10.38 50.76
C THR A 732 12.58 11.31 50.66
N ALA A 733 12.25 12.02 51.74
CA ALA A 733 11.16 12.99 51.72
C ALA A 733 11.39 14.10 50.69
N GLU A 734 12.64 14.49 50.47
CA GLU A 734 13.05 15.48 49.47
C GLU A 734 12.81 14.96 48.04
N GLU A 735 13.17 13.70 47.75
CA GLU A 735 12.92 13.06 46.46
C GLU A 735 11.43 12.92 46.15
N VAL A 736 10.61 12.60 47.15
CA VAL A 736 9.14 12.53 47.01
C VAL A 736 8.58 13.91 46.67
N ALA A 737 8.93 14.94 47.43
CA ALA A 737 8.44 16.31 47.18
C ALA A 737 8.89 16.86 45.81
N ALA A 738 10.12 16.57 45.41
CA ALA A 738 10.63 16.91 44.08
C ALA A 738 9.88 16.15 42.98
N HIS A 739 9.59 14.87 43.19
CA HIS A 739 8.83 14.05 42.25
C HIS A 739 7.41 14.59 42.05
N GLU A 740 6.69 14.92 43.13
CA GLU A 740 5.33 15.47 43.08
C GLU A 740 5.29 16.77 42.28
N THR A 741 6.27 17.66 42.48
CA THR A 741 6.39 18.91 41.72
C THR A 741 6.61 18.63 40.22
N GLN A 742 7.54 17.73 39.89
CA GLN A 742 7.83 17.36 38.50
C GLN A 742 6.66 16.65 37.82
N MET A 743 5.88 15.86 38.56
CA MET A 743 4.67 15.21 38.04
C MET A 743 3.56 16.22 37.73
N ALA A 744 3.34 17.21 38.59
CA ALA A 744 2.36 18.28 38.32
C ALA A 744 2.71 19.06 37.04
N GLU A 745 4.00 19.38 36.83
CA GLU A 745 4.48 20.01 35.60
C GLU A 745 4.26 19.11 34.36
N TYR A 746 4.56 17.82 34.50
CA TYR A 746 4.38 16.83 33.43
C TYR A 746 2.92 16.62 33.06
N GLU A 747 2.00 16.58 34.02
CA GLU A 747 0.56 16.51 33.77
C GLU A 747 0.05 17.76 33.05
N GLY A 748 0.50 18.95 33.46
CA GLY A 748 0.21 20.20 32.74
C GLY A 748 0.72 20.16 31.30
N TRP A 749 1.92 19.63 31.08
CA TRP A 749 2.49 19.44 29.75
C TRP A 749 1.68 18.43 28.91
N LEU A 750 1.24 17.31 29.49
CA LEU A 750 0.40 16.31 28.81
C LEU A 750 -0.95 16.89 28.39
N LYS A 751 -1.62 17.66 29.27
CA LYS A 751 -2.90 18.33 28.96
C LYS A 751 -2.74 19.34 27.81
N LEU A 752 -1.67 20.14 27.85
CA LEU A 752 -1.38 21.08 26.77
C LEU A 752 -1.08 20.36 25.44
N ARG A 753 -0.34 19.24 25.50
CA ARG A 753 -0.04 18.41 24.35
C ARG A 753 -1.32 17.84 23.72
N GLU A 754 -2.19 17.25 24.52
CA GLU A 754 -3.46 16.69 24.06
C GLU A 754 -4.35 17.75 23.41
N HIS A 755 -4.51 18.90 24.07
CA HIS A 755 -5.26 20.02 23.50
C HIS A 755 -4.67 20.51 22.17
N THR A 756 -3.33 20.54 22.07
CA THR A 756 -2.63 20.90 20.83
C THR A 756 -2.92 19.91 19.70
N HIS A 757 -2.90 18.60 19.99
CA HIS A 757 -3.26 17.56 19.01
C HIS A 757 -4.70 17.69 18.52
N GLN A 758 -5.65 17.95 19.43
CA GLN A 758 -7.05 18.17 19.06
C GLN A 758 -7.22 19.40 18.15
N LEU A 759 -6.57 20.52 18.49
CA LEU A 759 -6.61 21.74 17.68
C LEU A 759 -5.97 21.59 16.29
N LEU A 760 -4.93 20.77 16.19
CA LEU A 760 -4.18 20.54 14.94
C LEU A 760 -4.69 19.32 14.16
N ARG A 761 -5.58 18.51 14.75
CA ARG A 761 -6.00 17.20 14.21
C ARG A 761 -4.79 16.33 13.88
N SER A 762 -3.84 16.27 14.80
CA SER A 762 -2.58 15.56 14.61
C SER A 762 -2.34 14.48 15.68
N ASN A 763 -1.35 13.61 15.46
CA ASN A 763 -0.84 12.67 16.46
C ASN A 763 0.55 13.07 16.99
N ASP A 764 1.12 12.27 17.89
CA ASP A 764 2.44 12.50 18.50
C ASP A 764 3.59 12.70 17.48
N GLY A 765 3.46 12.13 16.28
CA GLY A 765 4.43 12.28 15.19
C GLY A 765 4.22 13.52 14.32
N GLY A 766 3.24 14.37 14.64
CA GLY A 766 2.84 15.50 13.81
C GLY A 766 2.10 15.09 12.53
N TRP A 767 1.64 13.84 12.43
CA TRP A 767 0.87 13.39 11.28
C TRP A 767 -0.52 14.01 11.27
N VAL A 768 -0.95 14.51 10.11
CA VAL A 768 -2.25 15.13 9.85
C VAL A 768 -2.93 14.38 8.70
N PRO A 769 -4.20 13.95 8.85
CA PRO A 769 -4.89 13.12 7.85
C PRO A 769 -5.14 13.85 6.53
N SER A 770 -5.19 13.09 5.43
CA SER A 770 -5.65 13.58 4.13
C SER A 770 -7.12 13.96 4.20
N GLY A 771 -7.48 15.19 3.78
CA GLY A 771 -8.87 15.67 3.78
C GLY A 771 -9.09 16.95 4.60
N VAL A 772 -8.09 17.38 5.36
CA VAL A 772 -8.05 18.72 5.98
C VAL A 772 -7.14 19.65 5.19
N ASP A 773 -7.37 20.95 5.31
CA ASP A 773 -6.52 21.99 4.72
C ASP A 773 -5.19 22.06 5.49
N PHE A 774 -4.19 21.32 4.99
CA PHE A 774 -2.88 21.24 5.63
C PHE A 774 -2.20 22.59 5.76
N GLY A 775 -2.38 23.51 4.79
CA GLY A 775 -1.79 24.85 4.87
C GLY A 775 -2.32 25.65 6.06
N LYS A 776 -3.62 25.55 6.35
CA LYS A 776 -4.22 26.16 7.55
C LYS A 776 -3.75 25.51 8.84
N ILE A 777 -3.62 24.18 8.85
CA ILE A 777 -3.14 23.45 10.02
C ILE A 777 -1.67 23.77 10.30
N GLN A 778 -0.82 23.85 9.28
CA GLN A 778 0.58 24.27 9.40
C GLN A 778 0.68 25.71 9.92
N ALA A 779 -0.08 26.66 9.38
CA ALA A 779 -0.08 28.04 9.86
C ALA A 779 -0.54 28.14 11.33
N ARG A 780 -1.52 27.31 11.75
CA ARG A 780 -1.95 27.22 13.14
C ARG A 780 -0.85 26.64 14.02
N HIS A 781 -0.21 25.57 13.57
CA HIS A 781 0.96 24.98 14.24
C HIS A 781 2.05 26.03 14.46
N ASP A 782 2.45 26.76 13.43
CA ASP A 782 3.53 27.75 13.51
C ASP A 782 3.19 28.92 14.45
N LYS A 783 1.89 29.26 14.59
CA LYS A 783 1.42 30.24 15.57
C LYS A 783 1.46 29.71 17.00
N LEU A 784 1.01 28.47 17.22
CA LEU A 784 1.03 27.83 18.54
C LEU A 784 2.47 27.61 19.02
N TYR A 785 3.34 27.14 18.12
CA TYR A 785 4.76 26.95 18.38
C TYR A 785 5.44 28.25 18.80
N ARG A 786 5.26 29.35 18.05
CA ARG A 786 5.83 30.65 18.43
C ARG A 786 5.36 31.13 19.79
N ARG A 787 4.05 31.07 20.06
CA ARG A 787 3.49 31.45 21.38
C ARG A 787 4.04 30.61 22.52
N PHE A 788 4.20 29.31 22.29
CA PHE A 788 4.77 28.40 23.28
C PHE A 788 6.22 28.76 23.59
N VAL A 789 7.04 28.97 22.56
CA VAL A 789 8.45 29.35 22.71
C VAL A 789 8.56 30.72 23.40
N GLU A 790 7.81 31.74 22.97
CA GLU A 790 7.76 33.07 23.60
C GLU A 790 7.42 33.00 25.09
N ALA A 791 6.39 32.23 25.45
CA ALA A 791 5.98 32.07 26.86
C ALA A 791 7.04 31.31 27.69
N LYS A 792 7.71 30.32 27.13
CA LYS A 792 8.76 29.56 27.84
C LYS A 792 10.05 30.35 28.00
N MET A 793 10.37 31.24 27.07
CA MET A 793 11.56 32.11 27.12
C MET A 793 11.56 33.07 28.32
N GLU A 794 10.44 33.27 29.01
CA GLU A 794 10.39 34.00 30.28
C GLU A 794 11.21 33.32 31.39
N HIS A 795 11.47 32.01 31.27
CA HIS A 795 12.08 31.19 32.33
C HIS A 795 13.28 30.35 31.86
N MET A 796 13.56 30.28 30.57
CA MET A 796 14.67 29.48 30.01
C MET A 796 15.20 30.04 28.69
N SER A 797 16.30 29.45 28.18
CA SER A 797 16.86 29.82 26.88
C SER A 797 15.90 29.50 25.73
N GLU A 798 16.05 30.21 24.60
CA GLU A 798 15.24 29.91 23.39
C GLU A 798 15.46 28.47 22.90
N GLU A 799 16.69 27.96 22.97
CA GLU A 799 16.98 26.58 22.56
C GLU A 799 16.28 25.56 23.45
N ASP A 800 16.29 25.76 24.77
CA ASP A 800 15.61 24.86 25.70
C ASP A 800 14.08 24.95 25.56
N ALA A 801 13.54 26.16 25.34
CA ALA A 801 12.12 26.36 25.05
C ALA A 801 11.68 25.59 23.81
N LYS A 802 12.47 25.64 22.72
CA LYS A 802 12.20 24.87 21.49
C LYS A 802 12.25 23.36 21.73
N ARG A 803 13.16 22.86 22.56
CA ARG A 803 13.27 21.43 22.90
C ARG A 803 12.08 20.87 23.69
N GLN A 804 11.34 21.73 24.40
CA GLN A 804 10.13 21.34 25.13
C GLN A 804 8.87 21.20 24.25
N TRP A 805 8.96 21.60 22.97
CA TRP A 805 7.84 21.49 22.05
C TRP A 805 7.49 20.04 21.71
N PHE A 806 6.19 19.79 21.50
CA PHE A 806 5.65 18.44 21.35
C PHE A 806 6.14 17.73 20.07
N PHE A 807 6.20 18.46 18.96
CA PHE A 807 6.63 17.93 17.66
C PHE A 807 8.14 18.04 17.55
N ARG A 808 8.84 16.89 17.53
CA ARG A 808 10.29 16.85 17.36
C ARG A 808 10.68 17.19 15.94
N ASP A 809 11.54 18.17 15.75
CA ASP A 809 12.34 18.30 14.53
C ASP A 809 13.57 17.39 14.65
N ARG A 810 13.91 16.66 13.57
CA ARG A 810 15.06 15.76 13.52
C ARG A 810 16.30 16.42 12.92
N GLY A 811 16.18 17.68 12.48
CA GLY A 811 17.28 18.44 11.87
C GLY A 811 17.44 18.10 10.39
#